data_AF-A0A554X4L1-F1
#
_entry.id   AF-A0A554X4L1-F1
#
_cell.length_a   1.000
_cell.length_b   1.000
_cell.length_c   1.000
_cell.angle_alpha   90.00
_cell.angle_beta   90.00
_cell.angle_gamma   90.00
#
_symmetry.space_group_name_H-M   'P 1'
#
loop_
_entity.id
_entity.type
_entity.pdbx_description
1 polymer ?
#
loop_
_entity_poly.entity_id
_entity_poly.type
_entity_poly.pdbx_seq_one_letter_code
_entity_poly.pdbx_strand_id
1 'polypeptide(L)'
;MNMVTSPQHRLQLIELYIGYFNRAPEQAGLDYWVAQLDSALSRGVSQSAALANIANQFYQAGLQFGLFQASDSTETLIRTVYRNVLGRDEVDPAGLSYWSQRLDSGHTTRGEFVLAVIQGAKDYVAAAPASDPYHWVGDYLANRAAVGEYFASTSGGLTGQDAIQQGRAIIESLVTRDAVQAGQTALDALTDAVRQRQSAAFEVSTTIPGTEPVLPRTAAPVTWLDAQDGGQSYEWSGKTVTVSFPDTIPAEHAAEPDFAAGWAPVPPAWRSAWLDAMQRAVAPIGLTLQPAPGGTGDIQVVLGNLPDGVAGWASYPGPDIGGDIQIDRDFAQSQMRTAALPTNGLWQVLVHELGHALGLKHPFEGSPLMPGALDSRHLTIMSYTDAPDVWPTMQWRYTPSSGIREYSAEYVTGYRADWALVDQAALAAMYGLNPAYQAGDTIHRLGAPSPQTWLYRTVSDASGNDTLDLRDLTYPSRIDMRPGTLSDVDVRTPQDWKQAFTAQAVAYYQQMGIYNASVHDWIVSNVSATIDRNDVLPRLWNGINALAIADGTVIENLILGPANDTVRDNAVNNLIQTGAGNDTIYLGGGGWDRIDGGAGVDVVVLPNLQQASITTLPGSQGAIVTAATYGAVVQNVEYLAAPNGAWFALDATLVGVPPRVPAWSGWSLDDTVAA
;
A
#
# COMPACT_ATOMS: atom_id res chain seq x y z
N MET A 1 0.93 7.07 49.59
CA MET A 1 0.28 6.53 48.37
C MET A 1 0.73 7.47 47.26
N ASN A 2 1.70 7.06 46.43
CA ASN A 2 2.14 7.89 45.31
C ASN A 2 0.97 7.92 44.32
N MET A 3 0.20 9.01 44.31
CA MET A 3 -0.78 9.23 43.26
C MET A 3 0.02 9.37 41.98
N VAL A 4 0.01 8.32 41.16
CA VAL A 4 0.39 8.42 39.77
C VAL A 4 -0.51 9.49 39.17
N THR A 5 0.10 10.55 38.67
CA THR A 5 -0.58 11.63 37.96
C THR A 5 -1.48 11.03 36.89
N SER A 6 -2.79 11.30 36.95
CA SER A 6 -3.65 10.84 35.86
C SER A 6 -3.27 11.63 34.59
N PRO A 7 -3.12 10.99 33.43
CA PRO A 7 -2.94 11.68 32.15
C PRO A 7 -3.99 12.79 31.92
N GLN A 8 -5.18 12.59 32.49
CA GLN A 8 -6.28 13.55 32.47
C GLN A 8 -5.96 14.85 33.23
N HIS A 9 -5.23 14.81 34.34
CA HIS A 9 -4.82 16.01 35.08
C HIS A 9 -3.81 16.85 34.30
N ARG A 10 -2.85 16.22 33.61
CA ARG A 10 -1.87 16.92 32.76
C ARG A 10 -2.59 17.64 31.61
N LEU A 11 -3.48 16.92 30.93
CA LEU A 11 -4.27 17.47 29.83
C LEU A 11 -5.07 18.72 30.24
N GLN A 12 -5.76 18.68 31.39
CA GLN A 12 -6.53 19.82 31.91
C GLN A 12 -5.66 21.06 32.17
N LEU A 13 -4.43 20.87 32.64
CA LEU A 13 -3.49 21.98 32.86
C LEU A 13 -2.96 22.53 31.53
N ILE A 14 -2.72 21.68 30.54
CA ILE A 14 -2.34 22.10 29.18
C ILE A 14 -3.45 22.95 28.54
N GLU A 15 -4.70 22.52 28.65
CA GLU A 15 -5.87 23.27 28.16
C GLU A 15 -5.96 24.65 28.83
N LEU A 16 -5.63 24.76 30.12
CA LEU A 16 -5.53 26.05 30.82
C LEU A 16 -4.39 26.92 30.30
N TYR A 17 -3.23 26.33 30.01
CA TYR A 17 -2.10 27.04 29.40
C TYR A 17 -2.48 27.62 28.02
N ILE A 18 -3.18 26.83 27.20
CA ILE A 18 -3.71 27.27 25.92
C ILE A 18 -4.73 28.38 26.13
N GLY A 19 -5.75 28.15 26.97
CA GLY A 19 -6.85 29.09 27.17
C GLY A 19 -6.41 30.46 27.67
N TYR A 20 -5.47 30.52 28.61
CA TYR A 20 -4.93 31.78 29.10
C TYR A 20 -3.82 32.33 28.21
N PHE A 21 -2.77 31.54 27.96
CA PHE A 21 -1.50 32.07 27.45
C PHE A 21 -1.29 31.88 25.95
N ASN A 22 -2.23 31.21 25.26
CA ASN A 22 -2.12 30.83 23.85
C ASN A 22 -0.81 30.07 23.52
N ARG A 23 -0.36 29.21 24.45
CA ARG A 23 0.93 28.51 24.32
C ARG A 23 0.88 27.12 24.93
N ALA A 24 1.76 26.24 24.42
CA ALA A 24 2.09 24.99 25.08
C ALA A 24 2.92 25.26 26.34
N PRO A 25 2.71 24.52 27.44
CA PRO A 25 3.61 24.56 28.59
C PRO A 25 4.92 23.82 28.28
N GLU A 26 6.04 24.38 28.71
CA GLU A 26 7.29 23.65 28.80
C GLU A 26 7.26 22.63 29.96
N GLN A 27 8.13 21.61 29.90
CA GLN A 27 8.18 20.50 30.85
C GLN A 27 8.14 20.96 32.31
N ALA A 28 9.10 21.81 32.69
CA ALA A 28 9.26 22.26 34.07
C ALA A 28 8.04 23.06 34.58
N GLY A 29 7.41 23.85 33.71
CA GLY A 29 6.21 24.60 34.03
C GLY A 29 5.01 23.68 34.27
N LEU A 30 4.78 22.72 33.36
CA LEU A 30 3.69 21.75 33.53
C LEU A 30 3.88 20.91 34.80
N ASP A 31 5.08 20.40 35.04
CA ASP A 31 5.39 19.56 36.21
C ASP A 31 5.16 20.32 37.53
N TYR A 32 5.47 21.62 37.58
CA TYR A 32 5.17 22.45 38.75
C TYR A 32 3.67 22.49 39.04
N TRP A 33 2.84 22.76 38.03
CA TRP A 33 1.39 22.89 38.22
C TRP A 33 0.71 21.56 38.50
N VAL A 34 1.21 20.48 37.92
CA VAL A 34 0.79 19.11 38.25
C VAL A 34 1.05 18.83 39.74
N ALA A 35 2.25 19.16 40.24
CA ALA A 35 2.56 19.00 41.66
C ALA A 35 1.67 19.86 42.58
N GLN A 36 1.27 21.07 42.14
CA GLN A 36 0.30 21.88 42.89
C GLN A 36 -1.09 21.24 42.93
N LEU A 37 -1.55 20.68 41.81
CA LEU A 37 -2.85 19.99 41.73
C LEU A 37 -2.86 18.75 42.64
N ASP A 38 -1.85 17.90 42.55
CA ASP A 38 -1.74 16.70 43.39
C ASP A 38 -1.63 17.04 44.89
N SER A 39 -0.92 18.12 45.23
CA SER A 39 -0.85 18.64 46.61
C SER A 39 -2.20 19.15 47.12
N ALA A 40 -3.06 19.72 46.26
CA ALA A 40 -4.40 20.12 46.64
C ALA A 40 -5.32 18.91 46.84
N LEU A 41 -5.28 17.95 45.91
CA LEU A 41 -6.10 16.72 45.97
C LEU A 41 -5.75 15.87 47.19
N SER A 42 -4.46 15.72 47.52
CA SER A 42 -4.00 15.00 48.71
C SER A 42 -4.43 15.65 50.03
N ARG A 43 -4.72 16.96 50.02
CA ARG A 43 -5.33 17.68 51.16
C ARG A 43 -6.86 17.57 51.21
N GLY A 44 -7.48 16.81 50.32
CA GLY A 44 -8.92 16.60 50.26
C GLY A 44 -9.69 17.72 49.55
N VAL A 45 -9.02 18.60 48.82
CA VAL A 45 -9.69 19.59 47.96
C VAL A 45 -10.25 18.86 46.74
N SER A 46 -11.52 19.13 46.38
CA SER A 46 -12.12 18.57 45.15
C SER A 46 -11.35 19.04 43.91
N GLN A 47 -11.23 18.19 42.89
CA GLN A 47 -10.54 18.51 41.64
C GLN A 47 -11.04 19.80 40.97
N SER A 48 -12.36 20.02 40.93
CA SER A 48 -12.95 21.24 40.39
C SER A 48 -12.47 22.50 41.11
N ALA A 49 -12.51 22.50 42.45
CA ALA A 49 -12.01 23.61 43.26
C ALA A 49 -10.48 23.79 43.14
N ALA A 50 -9.72 22.70 43.05
CA ALA A 50 -8.27 22.76 42.88
C ALA A 50 -7.89 23.39 41.52
N LEU A 51 -8.53 22.95 40.42
CA LEU A 51 -8.35 23.53 39.09
C LEU A 51 -8.81 24.98 39.03
N ALA A 52 -9.95 25.33 39.65
CA ALA A 52 -10.41 26.72 39.72
C ALA A 52 -9.42 27.62 40.45
N ASN A 53 -8.80 27.13 41.54
CA ASN A 53 -7.75 27.86 42.25
C ASN A 53 -6.51 28.07 41.38
N ILE A 54 -6.06 27.03 40.66
CA ILE A 54 -4.92 27.12 39.74
C ILE A 54 -5.23 28.09 38.57
N ALA A 55 -6.41 27.98 37.96
CA ALA A 55 -6.85 28.87 36.88
C ALA A 55 -6.89 30.34 37.32
N ASN A 56 -7.33 30.61 38.56
CA ASN A 56 -7.26 31.96 39.14
C ASN A 56 -5.82 32.45 39.35
N GLN A 57 -4.86 31.57 39.68
CA GLN A 57 -3.43 31.93 39.73
C GLN A 57 -2.87 32.21 38.33
N PHE A 58 -3.31 31.48 37.30
CA PHE A 58 -2.91 31.74 35.90
C PHE A 58 -3.32 33.13 35.46
N TYR A 59 -4.52 33.57 35.83
CA TYR A 59 -4.96 34.94 35.56
C TYR A 59 -4.04 35.99 36.22
N GLN A 60 -3.64 35.77 37.48
CA GLN A 60 -2.69 36.66 38.15
C GLN A 60 -1.32 36.69 37.46
N ALA A 61 -0.83 35.53 37.01
CA ALA A 61 0.40 35.44 36.22
C ALA A 61 0.23 36.19 34.88
N GLY A 62 -0.91 36.08 34.22
CA GLY A 62 -1.22 36.82 32.98
C GLY A 62 -1.13 38.34 33.16
N LEU A 63 -1.58 38.87 34.30
CA LEU A 63 -1.39 40.29 34.66
C LEU A 63 0.09 40.64 34.87
N GLN A 64 0.81 39.79 35.60
CA GLN A 64 2.22 40.01 35.91
C GLN A 64 3.11 40.04 34.66
N PHE A 65 2.81 39.20 33.68
CA PHE A 65 3.57 39.08 32.44
C PHE A 65 2.97 39.88 31.27
N GLY A 66 2.03 40.79 31.56
CA GLY A 66 1.49 41.75 30.59
C GLY A 66 0.62 41.14 29.48
N LEU A 67 0.15 39.91 29.66
CA LEU A 67 -0.80 39.26 28.77
C LEU A 67 -2.21 39.87 28.91
N PHE A 68 -2.56 40.26 30.13
CA PHE A 68 -3.72 41.07 30.44
C PHE A 68 -3.25 42.34 31.16
N GLN A 69 -3.99 43.43 31.00
CA GLN A 69 -3.84 44.63 31.79
C GLN A 69 -4.93 44.67 32.86
N ALA A 70 -4.64 45.23 34.03
CA ALA A 70 -5.68 45.43 35.06
C ALA A 70 -6.83 46.35 34.57
N SER A 71 -6.57 47.15 33.53
CA SER A 71 -7.55 48.00 32.84
C SER A 71 -8.31 47.30 31.71
N ASP A 72 -7.98 46.05 31.37
CA ASP A 72 -8.70 45.33 30.33
C ASP A 72 -10.16 45.10 30.73
N SER A 73 -11.05 45.26 29.76
CA SER A 73 -12.48 45.00 29.96
C SER A 73 -12.74 43.50 30.13
N THR A 74 -13.84 43.16 30.81
CA THR A 74 -14.34 41.77 30.87
C THR A 74 -14.57 41.18 29.48
N GLU A 75 -15.02 41.99 28.52
CA GLU A 75 -15.16 41.58 27.12
C GLU A 75 -13.82 41.21 26.48
N THR A 76 -12.73 41.94 26.77
CA THR A 76 -11.39 41.62 26.27
C THR A 76 -10.96 40.22 26.73
N LEU A 77 -11.18 39.89 28.01
CA LEU A 77 -10.89 38.56 28.54
C LEU A 77 -11.73 37.47 27.85
N ILE A 78 -13.04 37.70 27.70
CA ILE A 78 -13.95 36.73 27.08
C ILE A 78 -13.50 36.42 25.64
N ARG A 79 -13.24 37.46 24.85
CA ARG A 79 -12.82 37.31 23.45
C ARG A 79 -11.48 36.59 23.31
N THR A 80 -10.51 36.91 24.18
CA THR A 80 -9.21 36.23 24.18
C THR A 80 -9.36 34.74 24.47
N VAL A 81 -10.16 34.38 25.48
CA VAL A 81 -10.40 32.96 25.83
C VAL A 81 -11.15 32.25 24.71
N TYR A 82 -12.15 32.88 24.10
CA TYR A 82 -12.88 32.31 22.96
C TYR A 82 -11.94 32.06 21.77
N ARG A 83 -11.03 32.98 21.45
CA ARG A 83 -10.04 32.77 20.39
C ARG A 83 -9.10 31.62 20.71
N ASN A 84 -8.55 31.59 21.92
CA ASN A 84 -7.54 30.62 22.31
C ASN A 84 -8.11 29.20 22.42
N VAL A 85 -9.32 29.06 22.96
CA VAL A 85 -9.96 27.77 23.25
C VAL A 85 -10.83 27.29 22.07
N LEU A 86 -11.59 28.18 21.44
CA LEU A 86 -12.59 27.82 20.43
C LEU A 86 -12.15 28.15 19.00
N GLY A 87 -11.04 28.87 18.80
CA GLY A 87 -10.63 29.36 17.48
C GLY A 87 -11.58 30.42 16.91
N ARG A 88 -12.43 31.03 17.76
CA ARG A 88 -13.47 31.98 17.34
C ARG A 88 -13.10 33.41 17.74
N ASP A 89 -13.09 34.31 16.75
CA ASP A 89 -12.95 35.75 16.99
C ASP A 89 -14.23 36.43 17.47
N GLU A 90 -15.36 35.76 17.24
CA GLU A 90 -16.70 36.25 17.56
C GLU A 90 -17.32 35.52 18.73
N VAL A 91 -17.97 36.30 19.59
CA VAL A 91 -18.81 35.86 20.70
C VAL A 91 -20.21 36.33 20.35
N ASP A 92 -21.20 35.43 20.40
CA ASP A 92 -22.57 35.82 20.11
C ASP A 92 -23.07 36.83 21.16
N PRO A 93 -23.97 37.78 20.81
CA PRO A 93 -24.39 38.83 21.73
C PRO A 93 -24.98 38.32 23.05
N ALA A 94 -25.69 37.18 23.01
CA ALA A 94 -26.32 36.60 24.20
C ALA A 94 -25.27 35.97 25.13
N GLY A 95 -24.34 35.20 24.57
CA GLY A 95 -23.20 34.60 25.28
C GLY A 95 -22.29 35.66 25.90
N LEU A 96 -21.99 36.74 25.15
CA LEU A 96 -21.20 37.85 25.67
C LEU A 96 -21.89 38.53 26.85
N SER A 97 -23.19 38.81 26.74
CA SER A 97 -23.96 39.41 27.84
C SER A 97 -24.01 38.49 29.05
N TYR A 98 -24.20 37.18 28.85
CA TYR A 98 -24.26 36.18 29.92
C TYR A 98 -22.95 36.11 30.71
N TRP A 99 -21.82 36.00 30.01
CA TRP A 99 -20.52 35.91 30.67
C TRP A 99 -20.11 37.22 31.35
N SER A 100 -20.31 38.36 30.68
CA SER A 100 -19.99 39.67 31.27
C SER A 100 -20.75 39.93 32.56
N GLN A 101 -22.06 39.66 32.59
CA GLN A 101 -22.87 39.84 33.80
C GLN A 101 -22.34 39.02 34.99
N ARG A 102 -21.96 37.76 34.75
CA ARG A 102 -21.49 36.85 35.82
C ARG A 102 -20.09 37.21 36.33
N LEU A 103 -19.20 37.60 35.42
CA LEU A 103 -17.83 38.01 35.75
C LEU A 103 -17.82 39.35 36.49
N ASP A 104 -18.57 40.35 36.01
CA ASP A 104 -18.61 41.70 36.61
C ASP A 104 -19.28 41.71 37.99
N SER A 105 -20.27 40.83 38.20
CA SER A 105 -20.95 40.69 39.49
C SER A 105 -20.23 39.76 40.48
N GLY A 106 -19.11 39.12 40.07
CA GLY A 106 -18.37 38.17 40.90
C GLY A 106 -19.06 36.83 41.15
N HIS A 107 -20.19 36.55 40.47
CA HIS A 107 -20.87 35.25 40.53
C HIS A 107 -20.05 34.11 39.90
N THR A 108 -19.08 34.44 39.06
CA THR A 108 -18.14 33.50 38.46
C THR A 108 -16.78 34.15 38.46
N THR A 109 -15.78 33.45 38.99
CA THR A 109 -14.40 33.91 38.93
C THR A 109 -13.87 33.78 37.50
N ARG A 110 -12.82 34.53 37.18
CA ARG A 110 -12.18 34.44 35.86
C ARG A 110 -11.62 33.04 35.59
N GLY A 111 -11.13 32.34 36.61
CA GLY A 111 -10.70 30.94 36.54
C GLY A 111 -11.83 29.99 36.19
N GLU A 112 -12.97 30.12 36.86
CA GLU A 112 -14.16 29.30 36.60
C GLU A 112 -14.73 29.53 35.19
N PHE A 113 -14.67 30.77 34.68
CA PHE A 113 -15.08 31.08 33.32
C PHE A 113 -14.26 30.30 32.27
N VAL A 114 -12.93 30.31 32.34
CA VAL A 114 -12.09 29.60 31.36
C VAL A 114 -12.33 28.10 31.40
N LEU A 115 -12.43 27.52 32.61
CA LEU A 115 -12.77 26.12 32.78
C LEU A 115 -14.14 25.79 32.18
N ALA A 116 -15.13 26.67 32.34
CA ALA A 116 -16.45 26.46 31.76
C ALA A 116 -16.44 26.53 30.22
N VAL A 117 -15.64 27.40 29.62
CA VAL A 117 -15.48 27.46 28.14
C VAL A 117 -14.79 26.21 27.61
N ILE A 118 -13.72 25.75 28.27
CA ILE A 118 -13.02 24.50 27.92
C ILE A 118 -13.97 23.31 28.01
N GLN A 119 -14.68 23.17 29.14
CA GLN A 119 -15.60 22.06 29.34
C GLN A 119 -16.75 22.12 28.32
N GLY A 120 -17.30 23.32 28.05
CA GLY A 120 -18.34 23.50 27.05
C GLY A 120 -17.93 23.08 25.64
N ALA A 121 -16.69 23.33 25.24
CA ALA A 121 -16.16 22.88 23.94
C ALA A 121 -16.12 21.35 23.84
N LYS A 122 -15.69 20.69 24.92
CA LYS A 122 -15.57 19.22 25.00
C LYS A 122 -16.94 18.56 25.05
N ASP A 123 -17.85 19.10 25.85
CA ASP A 123 -19.23 18.63 25.97
C ASP A 123 -19.98 18.78 24.64
N TYR A 124 -19.70 19.86 23.89
CA TYR A 124 -20.28 20.06 22.56
C TYR A 124 -19.87 18.95 21.60
N VAL A 125 -18.56 18.70 21.45
CA VAL A 125 -18.05 17.65 20.53
C VAL A 125 -18.51 16.26 20.97
N ALA A 126 -18.56 15.98 22.26
CA ALA A 126 -19.05 14.69 22.77
C ALA A 126 -20.54 14.44 22.44
N ALA A 127 -21.33 15.50 22.24
CA ALA A 127 -22.77 15.40 21.96
C ALA A 127 -23.12 15.62 20.48
N ALA A 128 -22.28 16.34 19.72
CA ALA A 128 -22.52 16.66 18.32
C ALA A 128 -22.19 15.47 17.41
N PRO A 129 -22.95 15.25 16.32
CA PRO A 129 -22.55 14.30 15.29
C PRO A 129 -21.28 14.79 14.58
N ALA A 130 -20.45 13.87 14.11
CA ALA A 130 -19.22 14.20 13.36
C ALA A 130 -19.46 15.08 12.11
N SER A 131 -20.69 15.09 11.57
CA SER A 131 -21.09 15.93 10.44
C SER A 131 -21.48 17.37 10.81
N ASP A 132 -21.43 17.74 12.09
CA ASP A 132 -21.83 19.07 12.55
C ASP A 132 -20.83 20.14 12.07
N PRO A 133 -21.29 21.27 11.47
CA PRO A 133 -20.40 22.29 10.90
C PRO A 133 -19.56 23.05 11.95
N TYR A 134 -19.82 22.86 13.24
CA TYR A 134 -19.06 23.43 14.36
C TYR A 134 -18.30 22.38 15.17
N HIS A 135 -18.26 21.11 14.74
CA HIS A 135 -17.49 20.06 15.41
C HIS A 135 -16.00 20.46 15.55
N TRP A 136 -15.47 21.16 14.54
CA TRP A 136 -14.11 21.69 14.50
C TRP A 136 -13.74 22.56 15.72
N VAL A 137 -14.71 23.14 16.44
CA VAL A 137 -14.46 24.00 17.61
C VAL A 137 -13.83 23.21 18.76
N GLY A 138 -14.29 21.98 19.02
CA GLY A 138 -13.66 21.14 20.04
C GLY A 138 -12.41 20.43 19.53
N ASP A 139 -12.37 20.07 18.24
CA ASP A 139 -11.18 19.51 17.59
C ASP A 139 -10.00 20.51 17.66
N TYR A 140 -10.29 21.82 17.53
CA TYR A 140 -9.29 22.87 17.64
C TYR A 140 -8.56 22.83 18.99
N LEU A 141 -9.29 22.70 20.10
CA LEU A 141 -8.68 22.58 21.42
C LEU A 141 -7.96 21.24 21.58
N ALA A 142 -8.56 20.14 21.11
CA ALA A 142 -7.98 18.80 21.22
C ALA A 142 -6.63 18.70 20.48
N ASN A 143 -6.55 19.21 19.25
CA ASN A 143 -5.34 19.24 18.44
C ASN A 143 -4.24 20.07 19.14
N ARG A 144 -4.59 21.25 19.68
CA ARG A 144 -3.64 22.11 20.42
C ARG A 144 -3.15 21.42 21.68
N ALA A 145 -4.03 20.73 22.40
CA ALA A 145 -3.68 20.04 23.62
C ALA A 145 -2.74 18.84 23.35
N ALA A 146 -2.94 18.11 22.25
CA ALA A 146 -2.05 17.04 21.82
C ALA A 146 -0.63 17.55 21.51
N VAL A 147 -0.53 18.63 20.71
CA VAL A 147 0.75 19.31 20.44
C VAL A 147 1.37 19.86 21.74
N GLY A 148 0.53 20.36 22.64
CA GLY A 148 0.94 20.89 23.93
C GLY A 148 1.59 19.86 24.85
N GLU A 149 1.01 18.65 24.96
CA GLU A 149 1.59 17.55 25.74
C GLU A 149 2.92 17.10 25.13
N TYR A 150 3.00 16.98 23.80
CA TYR A 150 4.25 16.61 23.13
C TYR A 150 5.35 17.66 23.31
N PHE A 151 5.01 18.94 23.20
CA PHE A 151 5.95 20.01 23.49
C PHE A 151 6.42 19.95 24.94
N ALA A 152 5.51 19.72 25.90
CA ALA A 152 5.86 19.58 27.30
C ALA A 152 6.78 18.38 27.55
N SER A 153 6.57 17.24 26.90
CA SER A 153 7.42 16.05 27.09
C SER A 153 8.80 16.18 26.43
N THR A 154 8.95 17.03 25.41
CA THR A 154 10.18 17.20 24.61
C THR A 154 10.88 18.55 24.79
N SER A 155 10.49 19.33 25.80
CA SER A 155 11.07 20.66 26.11
C SER A 155 11.98 20.64 27.33
N GLY A 156 12.57 19.48 27.66
CA GLY A 156 13.53 19.36 28.76
C GLY A 156 14.66 20.38 28.66
N GLY A 157 14.88 21.13 29.74
CA GLY A 157 15.89 22.20 29.81
C GLY A 157 15.48 23.54 29.22
N LEU A 158 14.31 23.63 28.56
CA LEU A 158 13.79 24.90 28.04
C LEU A 158 13.20 25.75 29.17
N THR A 159 13.60 27.02 29.27
CA THR A 159 13.16 27.93 30.34
C THR A 159 13.00 29.37 29.86
N GLY A 160 12.42 30.23 30.69
CA GLY A 160 12.39 31.68 30.47
C GLY A 160 11.65 32.10 29.19
N GLN A 161 12.19 33.09 28.47
CA GLN A 161 11.56 33.62 27.25
C GLN A 161 11.54 32.61 26.10
N ASP A 162 12.56 31.76 26.00
CA ASP A 162 12.62 30.75 24.94
C ASP A 162 11.49 29.72 25.06
N ALA A 163 11.17 29.30 26.30
CA ALA A 163 10.02 28.44 26.57
C ALA A 163 8.69 29.08 26.13
N ILE A 164 8.53 30.38 26.38
CA ILE A 164 7.33 31.12 26.00
C ILE A 164 7.25 31.25 24.48
N GLN A 165 8.35 31.63 23.82
CA GLN A 165 8.37 31.86 22.37
C GLN A 165 8.14 30.56 21.60
N GLN A 166 8.85 29.48 21.95
CA GLN A 166 8.68 28.20 21.28
C GLN A 166 7.32 27.56 21.59
N GLY A 167 6.84 27.66 22.82
CA GLY A 167 5.53 27.13 23.21
C GLY A 167 4.37 27.84 22.52
N ARG A 168 4.49 29.15 22.21
CA ARG A 168 3.50 29.85 21.37
C ARG A 168 3.65 29.43 19.91
N ALA A 169 4.87 29.46 19.39
CA ALA A 169 5.15 29.18 17.99
C ALA A 169 4.59 27.81 17.58
N ILE A 170 4.85 26.74 18.35
CA ILE A 170 4.41 25.39 17.99
C ILE A 170 2.89 25.24 17.97
N ILE A 171 2.18 25.98 18.82
CA ILE A 171 0.73 25.93 18.91
C ILE A 171 0.07 26.79 17.82
N GLU A 172 0.60 27.99 17.58
CA GLU A 172 0.05 28.93 16.60
C GLU A 172 0.36 28.54 15.16
N SER A 173 1.53 27.95 14.89
CA SER A 173 1.93 27.58 13.53
C SER A 173 1.32 26.26 13.07
N LEU A 174 1.15 25.29 13.97
CA LEU A 174 0.73 23.94 13.60
C LEU A 174 -0.77 23.71 13.71
N VAL A 175 -1.47 24.41 14.61
CA VAL A 175 -2.91 24.25 14.79
C VAL A 175 -3.62 25.58 14.58
N THR A 176 -3.98 25.82 13.32
CA THR A 176 -4.71 27.01 12.89
C THR A 176 -6.20 26.69 12.73
N ARG A 177 -7.05 27.71 12.85
CA ARG A 177 -8.49 27.59 12.60
C ARG A 177 -8.75 26.96 11.22
N ASP A 178 -8.07 27.48 10.20
CA ASP A 178 -8.28 27.06 8.81
C ASP A 178 -7.89 25.59 8.60
N ALA A 179 -6.80 25.12 9.22
CA ALA A 179 -6.39 23.71 9.15
C ALA A 179 -7.41 22.78 9.80
N VAL A 180 -7.94 23.13 10.98
CA VAL A 180 -8.94 22.31 11.68
C VAL A 180 -10.29 22.34 10.95
N GLN A 181 -10.68 23.48 10.38
CA GLN A 181 -11.86 23.58 9.52
C GLN A 181 -11.70 22.77 8.21
N ALA A 182 -10.47 22.59 7.73
CA ALA A 182 -10.14 21.71 6.62
C ALA A 182 -10.03 20.22 7.03
N GLY A 183 -10.26 19.88 8.30
CA GLY A 183 -10.29 18.50 8.79
C GLY A 183 -9.01 18.01 9.46
N GLN A 184 -8.07 18.89 9.86
CA GLN A 184 -6.89 18.49 10.62
C GLN A 184 -7.29 17.73 11.90
N THR A 185 -6.76 16.53 12.08
CA THR A 185 -6.94 15.74 13.30
C THR A 185 -5.85 16.02 14.33
N ALA A 186 -6.03 15.55 15.57
CA ALA A 186 -5.01 15.64 16.60
C ALA A 186 -3.74 14.86 16.23
N LEU A 187 -3.88 13.79 15.46
CA LEU A 187 -2.76 13.00 14.95
C LEU A 187 -1.97 13.76 13.88
N ASP A 188 -2.66 14.46 12.97
CA ASP A 188 -1.99 15.30 11.96
C ASP A 188 -1.21 16.44 12.63
N ALA A 189 -1.83 17.14 13.58
CA ALA A 189 -1.19 18.22 14.33
C ALA A 189 0.04 17.72 15.12
N LEU A 190 -0.09 16.57 15.79
CA LEU A 190 1.01 15.96 16.52
C LEU A 190 2.13 15.50 15.59
N THR A 191 1.78 14.96 14.42
CA THR A 191 2.74 14.56 13.37
C THR A 191 3.60 15.75 12.94
N ASP A 192 2.99 16.88 12.65
CA ASP A 192 3.71 18.10 12.27
C ASP A 192 4.62 18.58 13.41
N ALA A 193 4.18 18.45 14.67
CA ALA A 193 4.97 18.83 15.84
C ALA A 193 6.21 17.94 16.01
N VAL A 194 6.05 16.62 15.82
CA VAL A 194 7.16 15.65 15.86
C VAL A 194 8.17 15.97 14.76
N ARG A 195 7.71 16.16 13.52
CA ARG A 195 8.57 16.51 12.38
C ARG A 195 9.34 17.81 12.63
N GLN A 196 8.67 18.84 13.14
CA GLN A 196 9.32 20.14 13.41
C GLN A 196 10.42 20.02 14.48
N ARG A 197 10.25 19.19 15.51
CA ARG A 197 11.21 19.06 16.62
C ARG A 197 12.29 18.01 16.39
N GLN A 198 12.06 17.03 15.51
CA GLN A 198 13.01 15.94 15.21
C GLN A 198 13.60 16.00 13.80
N SER A 199 13.68 17.19 13.18
CA SER A 199 14.03 17.39 11.75
C SER A 199 15.28 16.65 11.24
N ALA A 200 16.26 16.37 12.10
CA ALA A 200 17.51 15.67 11.73
C ALA A 200 17.35 14.15 11.57
N ALA A 201 16.28 13.53 12.08
CA ALA A 201 16.02 12.09 11.91
C ALA A 201 15.39 11.75 10.54
N PHE A 202 15.11 12.76 9.71
CA PHE A 202 14.21 12.63 8.56
C PHE A 202 14.85 13.09 7.23
N GLU A 203 16.19 13.08 7.11
CA GLU A 203 16.88 13.34 5.83
C GLU A 203 16.75 12.18 4.81
N VAL A 204 15.74 11.32 4.95
CA VAL A 204 15.38 10.31 3.94
C VAL A 204 14.32 10.93 3.03
N SER A 205 14.64 10.95 1.74
CA SER A 205 14.11 11.86 0.73
C SER A 205 12.58 11.97 0.69
N THR A 206 12.07 13.20 0.81
CA THR A 206 10.66 13.55 0.51
C THR A 206 10.32 13.45 -0.98
N THR A 207 11.31 13.15 -1.81
CA THR A 207 11.19 12.92 -3.25
C THR A 207 12.30 11.96 -3.68
N ILE A 208 12.07 10.65 -3.73
CA ILE A 208 12.87 9.86 -4.68
C ILE A 208 12.27 10.19 -6.05
N PRO A 209 13.01 10.87 -6.94
CA PRO A 209 12.50 11.15 -8.28
C PRO A 209 12.19 9.81 -8.95
N GLY A 210 11.00 9.72 -9.56
CA GLY A 210 10.44 8.51 -10.15
C GLY A 210 11.45 7.53 -10.74
N THR A 211 11.49 6.35 -10.12
CA THR A 211 12.36 5.17 -10.32
C THR A 211 13.52 5.01 -9.33
N GLU A 212 13.62 3.82 -8.71
CA GLU A 212 14.85 3.36 -8.05
C GLU A 212 15.92 2.98 -9.09
N PRO A 213 17.20 2.88 -8.71
CA PRO A 213 18.25 2.43 -9.61
C PRO A 213 17.92 1.07 -10.24
N VAL A 214 17.96 1.01 -11.57
CA VAL A 214 17.86 -0.25 -12.30
C VAL A 214 19.08 -1.12 -12.00
N LEU A 215 18.87 -2.43 -11.85
CA LEU A 215 19.89 -3.44 -11.67
C LEU A 215 20.95 -3.33 -12.77
N PRO A 216 22.24 -3.35 -12.40
CA PRO A 216 23.30 -3.33 -13.40
C PRO A 216 23.27 -4.63 -14.22
N ARG A 217 23.81 -4.58 -15.46
CA ARG A 217 23.92 -5.78 -16.31
C ARG A 217 24.71 -6.94 -15.69
N THR A 218 25.55 -6.65 -14.71
CA THR A 218 26.31 -7.66 -13.97
C THR A 218 25.51 -8.34 -12.85
N ALA A 219 24.30 -7.89 -12.57
CA ALA A 219 23.44 -8.51 -11.57
C ALA A 219 22.97 -9.89 -12.05
N ALA A 220 22.96 -10.86 -11.14
CA ALA A 220 22.61 -12.24 -11.48
C ALA A 220 21.26 -12.38 -12.23
N PRO A 221 20.15 -11.72 -11.82
CA PRO A 221 18.88 -11.78 -12.55
C PRO A 221 18.99 -11.35 -14.01
N VAL A 222 19.78 -10.31 -14.29
CA VAL A 222 20.00 -9.82 -15.66
C VAL A 222 20.82 -10.83 -16.46
N THR A 223 21.95 -11.28 -15.90
CA THR A 223 22.86 -12.20 -16.61
C THR A 223 22.26 -13.57 -16.92
N TRP A 224 21.19 -13.98 -16.24
CA TRP A 224 20.51 -15.24 -16.56
C TRP A 224 19.79 -15.19 -17.91
N LEU A 225 19.37 -14.01 -18.36
CA LEU A 225 18.63 -13.81 -19.60
C LEU A 225 19.40 -13.01 -20.65
N ASP A 226 20.40 -12.20 -20.31
CA ASP A 226 21.21 -11.47 -21.29
C ASP A 226 21.99 -12.44 -22.20
N ALA A 227 21.61 -12.52 -23.48
CA ALA A 227 22.29 -13.35 -24.46
C ALA A 227 23.60 -12.69 -24.90
N GLN A 228 24.70 -13.43 -24.83
CA GLN A 228 26.03 -12.92 -25.17
C GLN A 228 26.83 -13.90 -26.03
N ASP A 229 27.64 -13.35 -26.94
CA ASP A 229 28.69 -14.08 -27.67
C ASP A 229 30.04 -13.35 -27.51
N GLY A 230 31.08 -14.08 -27.12
CA GLY A 230 32.41 -13.50 -26.88
C GLY A 230 32.45 -12.36 -25.85
N GLY A 231 31.45 -12.26 -24.97
CA GLY A 231 31.28 -11.16 -24.01
C GLY A 231 30.64 -9.89 -24.58
N GLN A 232 30.05 -9.96 -25.77
CA GLN A 232 29.20 -8.91 -26.35
C GLN A 232 27.73 -9.34 -26.28
N SER A 233 26.84 -8.47 -25.81
CA SER A 233 25.41 -8.72 -25.78
C SER A 233 24.82 -8.67 -27.19
N TYR A 234 23.87 -9.55 -27.46
CA TYR A 234 22.98 -9.40 -28.61
C TYR A 234 21.97 -8.30 -28.30
N GLU A 235 22.17 -7.10 -28.85
CA GLU A 235 21.28 -5.97 -28.61
C GLU A 235 21.16 -5.04 -29.82
N TRP A 236 20.00 -4.41 -29.95
CA TRP A 236 19.83 -3.34 -30.93
C TRP A 236 20.55 -2.07 -30.44
N SER A 237 21.40 -1.50 -31.30
CA SER A 237 22.11 -0.25 -30.99
C SER A 237 21.18 0.99 -30.96
N GLY A 238 20.02 0.90 -31.62
CA GLY A 238 19.00 1.96 -31.67
C GLY A 238 17.90 1.79 -30.62
N LYS A 239 17.26 2.91 -30.24
CA LYS A 239 16.07 2.93 -29.35
C LYS A 239 14.76 2.79 -30.13
N THR A 240 14.83 2.75 -31.46
CA THR A 240 13.71 2.49 -32.37
C THR A 240 14.07 1.26 -33.18
N VAL A 241 13.21 0.24 -33.12
CA VAL A 241 13.32 -1.00 -33.89
C VAL A 241 12.11 -1.08 -34.81
N THR A 242 12.36 -1.27 -36.09
CA THR A 242 11.29 -1.35 -37.09
C THR A 242 10.76 -2.77 -37.23
N VAL A 243 9.45 -2.92 -37.34
CA VAL A 243 8.76 -4.21 -37.44
C VAL A 243 8.00 -4.26 -38.75
N SER A 244 8.16 -5.34 -39.52
CA SER A 244 7.45 -5.54 -40.78
C SER A 244 6.79 -6.92 -40.90
N PHE A 245 5.77 -7.00 -41.74
CA PHE A 245 5.06 -8.24 -42.07
C PHE A 245 5.13 -8.46 -43.58
N PRO A 246 6.10 -9.24 -44.09
CA PRO A 246 6.28 -9.45 -45.52
C PRO A 246 5.08 -10.14 -46.18
N ASP A 247 4.70 -9.70 -47.38
CA ASP A 247 3.65 -10.32 -48.19
C ASP A 247 4.16 -11.48 -49.06
N THR A 248 5.47 -11.50 -49.33
CA THR A 248 6.19 -12.55 -50.07
C THR A 248 7.45 -12.94 -49.32
N ILE A 249 7.95 -14.17 -49.52
CA ILE A 249 9.15 -14.65 -48.85
C ILE A 249 10.36 -13.75 -49.17
N PRO A 250 10.99 -13.12 -48.14
CA PRO A 250 12.24 -12.39 -48.30
C PRO A 250 13.40 -13.29 -48.75
N ALA A 251 14.46 -12.70 -49.31
CA ALA A 251 15.57 -13.46 -49.88
C ALA A 251 16.37 -14.20 -48.79
N GLU A 252 16.56 -13.54 -47.66
CA GLU A 252 17.17 -14.03 -46.43
C GLU A 252 16.40 -15.23 -45.86
N HIS A 253 15.07 -15.15 -45.74
CA HIS A 253 14.24 -16.28 -45.35
C HIS A 253 14.28 -17.44 -46.35
N ALA A 254 14.38 -17.16 -47.65
CA ALA A 254 14.48 -18.20 -48.67
C ALA A 254 15.85 -18.91 -48.67
N ALA A 255 16.89 -18.24 -48.18
CA ALA A 255 18.23 -18.79 -48.04
C ALA A 255 18.39 -19.65 -46.78
N GLU A 256 17.57 -19.42 -45.77
CA GLU A 256 17.58 -20.16 -44.50
C GLU A 256 16.53 -21.30 -44.52
N PRO A 257 16.94 -22.58 -44.58
CA PRO A 257 16.02 -23.72 -44.75
C PRO A 257 14.90 -23.78 -43.71
N ASP A 258 15.27 -23.37 -42.51
CA ASP A 258 14.48 -23.31 -41.30
C ASP A 258 13.33 -22.29 -41.47
N PHE A 259 13.61 -21.07 -41.91
CA PHE A 259 12.59 -20.07 -42.21
C PHE A 259 11.78 -20.38 -43.48
N ALA A 260 12.42 -20.97 -44.50
CA ALA A 260 11.76 -21.32 -45.75
C ALA A 260 10.70 -22.43 -45.59
N ALA A 261 10.83 -23.29 -44.58
CA ALA A 261 9.96 -24.42 -44.36
C ALA A 261 8.51 -24.00 -44.07
N GLY A 262 7.63 -24.19 -45.07
CA GLY A 262 6.21 -23.88 -44.93
C GLY A 262 5.91 -22.39 -44.74
N TRP A 263 6.85 -21.52 -45.13
CA TRP A 263 6.73 -20.07 -45.01
C TRP A 263 5.37 -19.56 -45.50
N ALA A 264 4.76 -18.67 -44.72
CA ALA A 264 3.54 -17.99 -45.10
C ALA A 264 3.52 -16.55 -44.54
N PRO A 265 2.86 -15.61 -45.23
CA PRO A 265 2.70 -14.26 -44.71
C PRO A 265 1.71 -14.26 -43.54
N VAL A 266 1.95 -13.42 -42.53
CA VAL A 266 0.94 -13.14 -41.51
C VAL A 266 -0.27 -12.49 -42.21
N PRO A 267 -1.50 -13.04 -42.06
CA PRO A 267 -2.70 -12.47 -42.66
C PRO A 267 -2.88 -10.99 -42.30
N PRO A 268 -3.25 -10.10 -43.24
CA PRO A 268 -3.43 -8.68 -42.96
C PRO A 268 -4.35 -8.36 -41.78
N ALA A 269 -5.38 -9.19 -41.56
CA ALA A 269 -6.32 -9.05 -40.44
C ALA A 269 -5.70 -9.25 -39.06
N TRP A 270 -4.51 -9.87 -38.94
CA TRP A 270 -3.85 -10.17 -37.67
C TRP A 270 -2.75 -9.18 -37.31
N ARG A 271 -2.13 -8.55 -38.31
CA ARG A 271 -0.91 -7.73 -38.19
C ARG A 271 -1.02 -6.63 -37.13
N SER A 272 -2.12 -5.88 -37.11
CA SER A 272 -2.33 -4.83 -36.11
C SER A 272 -2.34 -5.39 -34.70
N ALA A 273 -3.13 -6.44 -34.44
CA ALA A 273 -3.23 -7.03 -33.11
C ALA A 273 -1.89 -7.58 -32.60
N TRP A 274 -1.08 -8.16 -33.51
CA TRP A 274 0.25 -8.67 -33.20
C TRP A 274 1.24 -7.54 -32.90
N LEU A 275 1.27 -6.50 -33.74
CA LEU A 275 2.09 -5.31 -33.49
C LEU A 275 1.70 -4.62 -32.18
N ASP A 276 0.40 -4.45 -31.93
CA ASP A 276 -0.11 -3.83 -30.70
C ASP A 276 0.28 -4.65 -29.46
N ALA A 277 0.30 -5.99 -29.56
CA ALA A 277 0.73 -6.86 -28.46
C ALA A 277 2.23 -6.67 -28.15
N MET A 278 3.07 -6.68 -29.18
CA MET A 278 4.51 -6.43 -29.02
C MET A 278 4.79 -5.01 -28.51
N GLN A 279 4.06 -4.00 -29.01
CA GLN A 279 4.17 -2.61 -28.56
C GLN A 279 3.77 -2.45 -27.09
N ARG A 280 2.69 -3.11 -26.64
CA ARG A 280 2.31 -3.13 -25.22
C ARG A 280 3.39 -3.77 -24.35
N ALA A 281 4.00 -4.86 -24.82
CA ALA A 281 5.09 -5.50 -24.09
C ALA A 281 6.29 -4.54 -23.93
N VAL A 282 6.74 -3.87 -24.98
CA VAL A 282 7.91 -2.96 -24.88
C VAL A 282 7.62 -1.60 -24.26
N ALA A 283 6.35 -1.24 -24.03
CA ALA A 283 5.98 0.09 -23.52
C ALA A 283 6.71 0.54 -22.24
N PRO A 284 7.01 -0.34 -21.26
CA PRO A 284 7.74 0.03 -20.04
C PRO A 284 9.26 0.23 -20.23
N ILE A 285 9.84 -0.28 -21.32
CA ILE A 285 11.29 -0.22 -21.57
C ILE A 285 11.61 0.89 -22.57
N GLY A 286 12.85 1.36 -22.57
CA GLY A 286 13.34 2.48 -23.38
C GLY A 286 13.46 2.18 -24.88
N LEU A 287 12.60 1.33 -25.45
CA LEU A 287 12.59 0.93 -26.85
C LEU A 287 11.21 1.18 -27.47
N THR A 288 11.18 1.65 -28.71
CA THR A 288 9.95 1.86 -29.48
C THR A 288 9.92 0.94 -30.70
N LEU A 289 8.83 0.20 -30.88
CA LEU A 289 8.57 -0.55 -32.11
C LEU A 289 7.82 0.31 -33.12
N GLN A 290 8.39 0.46 -34.32
CA GLN A 290 7.80 1.25 -35.40
C GLN A 290 7.44 0.36 -36.60
N PRO A 291 6.22 0.47 -37.17
CA PRO A 291 5.90 -0.30 -38.37
C PRO A 291 6.75 0.14 -39.57
N ALA A 292 7.17 -0.84 -40.38
CA ALA A 292 7.89 -0.65 -41.64
C ALA A 292 7.19 -1.38 -42.80
N PRO A 293 7.45 -0.98 -44.07
CA PRO A 293 7.04 -1.75 -45.24
C PRO A 293 7.48 -3.22 -45.14
N GLY A 294 6.66 -4.13 -45.69
CA GLY A 294 6.95 -5.56 -45.66
C GLY A 294 8.31 -5.89 -46.29
N GLY A 295 9.16 -6.60 -45.56
CA GLY A 295 10.50 -6.99 -46.03
C GLY A 295 11.58 -5.96 -45.76
N THR A 296 11.32 -4.91 -44.97
CA THR A 296 12.30 -3.85 -44.68
C THR A 296 12.42 -3.51 -43.19
N GLY A 297 11.79 -4.29 -42.31
CA GLY A 297 11.89 -4.08 -40.86
C GLY A 297 13.16 -4.70 -40.29
N ASP A 298 13.66 -4.15 -39.19
CA ASP A 298 14.70 -4.77 -38.37
C ASP A 298 14.23 -6.12 -37.78
N ILE A 299 12.93 -6.24 -37.52
CA ILE A 299 12.24 -7.49 -37.15
C ILE A 299 11.18 -7.78 -38.21
N GLN A 300 11.24 -8.96 -38.82
CA GLN A 300 10.21 -9.48 -39.71
C GLN A 300 9.43 -10.60 -39.01
N VAL A 301 8.11 -10.46 -38.98
CA VAL A 301 7.23 -11.45 -38.36
C VAL A 301 6.48 -12.24 -39.42
N VAL A 302 6.66 -13.56 -39.41
CA VAL A 302 6.17 -14.49 -40.44
C VAL A 302 5.53 -15.74 -39.82
N LEU A 303 4.86 -16.54 -40.65
CA LEU A 303 4.37 -17.87 -40.28
C LEU A 303 5.22 -18.96 -40.92
N GLY A 304 5.27 -20.14 -40.30
CA GLY A 304 6.00 -21.30 -40.82
C GLY A 304 5.36 -22.64 -40.47
N ASN A 305 5.96 -23.72 -40.99
CA ASN A 305 5.74 -25.06 -40.47
C ASN A 305 6.89 -25.38 -39.51
N LEU A 306 6.63 -25.30 -38.20
CA LEU A 306 7.66 -25.61 -37.21
C LEU A 306 7.61 -27.09 -36.79
N PRO A 307 8.69 -27.63 -36.19
CA PRO A 307 8.69 -28.98 -35.66
C PRO A 307 7.58 -29.21 -34.62
N ASP A 308 7.12 -30.45 -34.49
CA ASP A 308 6.10 -30.84 -33.51
C ASP A 308 6.49 -30.38 -32.09
N GLY A 309 5.62 -29.60 -31.45
CA GLY A 309 5.82 -29.07 -30.10
C GLY A 309 6.48 -27.69 -30.03
N VAL A 310 6.83 -27.08 -31.16
CA VAL A 310 7.39 -25.72 -31.23
C VAL A 310 6.32 -24.75 -31.74
N ALA A 311 5.97 -23.76 -30.92
CA ALA A 311 4.92 -22.77 -31.26
C ALA A 311 5.48 -21.51 -31.96
N GLY A 312 6.77 -21.23 -31.77
CA GLY A 312 7.49 -20.13 -32.38
C GLY A 312 9.00 -20.29 -32.23
N TRP A 313 9.74 -19.46 -32.94
CA TRP A 313 11.16 -19.22 -32.73
C TRP A 313 11.53 -17.80 -33.18
N ALA A 314 12.71 -17.35 -32.76
CA ALA A 314 13.28 -16.10 -33.23
C ALA A 314 14.80 -16.11 -33.22
N SER A 315 15.37 -15.26 -34.07
CA SER A 315 16.81 -14.97 -34.07
C SER A 315 17.13 -13.84 -33.11
N TYR A 316 18.32 -13.90 -32.49
CA TYR A 316 18.86 -12.75 -31.76
C TYR A 316 19.11 -11.53 -32.68
N PRO A 317 19.18 -10.30 -32.14
CA PRO A 317 19.56 -9.10 -32.88
C PRO A 317 20.79 -9.30 -33.78
N GLY A 318 20.70 -8.94 -35.06
CA GLY A 318 21.79 -9.16 -36.01
C GLY A 318 21.44 -8.80 -37.46
N PRO A 319 22.36 -9.02 -38.41
CA PRO A 319 22.10 -8.87 -39.83
C PRO A 319 21.23 -10.00 -40.39
N ASP A 320 20.78 -9.85 -41.63
CA ASP A 320 20.00 -10.83 -42.39
C ASP A 320 18.71 -11.23 -41.66
N ILE A 321 18.63 -12.45 -41.12
CA ILE A 321 17.46 -12.93 -40.34
C ILE A 321 17.49 -12.54 -38.86
N GLY A 322 18.47 -11.73 -38.45
CA GLY A 322 18.65 -11.33 -37.06
C GLY A 322 17.45 -10.52 -36.55
N GLY A 323 16.86 -10.95 -35.44
CA GLY A 323 15.62 -10.39 -34.90
C GLY A 323 14.33 -10.98 -35.47
N ASP A 324 14.37 -11.73 -36.57
CA ASP A 324 13.15 -12.22 -37.22
C ASP A 324 12.44 -13.27 -36.38
N ILE A 325 11.10 -13.23 -36.43
CA ILE A 325 10.19 -14.07 -35.65
C ILE A 325 9.35 -14.92 -36.60
N GLN A 326 9.30 -16.24 -36.35
CA GLN A 326 8.35 -17.12 -37.03
C GLN A 326 7.45 -17.81 -36.01
N ILE A 327 6.14 -17.81 -36.29
CA ILE A 327 5.14 -18.49 -35.47
C ILE A 327 4.57 -19.68 -36.25
N ASP A 328 4.27 -20.77 -35.54
CA ASP A 328 3.65 -21.94 -36.17
C ASP A 328 2.29 -21.58 -36.74
N ARG A 329 2.08 -21.91 -38.02
CA ARG A 329 0.90 -21.49 -38.76
C ARG A 329 -0.38 -22.08 -38.17
N ASP A 330 -0.36 -23.37 -37.83
CA ASP A 330 -1.57 -24.08 -37.40
C ASP A 330 -1.91 -23.69 -35.96
N PHE A 331 -0.90 -23.51 -35.10
CA PHE A 331 -1.03 -22.90 -33.79
C PHE A 331 -1.65 -21.50 -33.88
N ALA A 332 -1.05 -20.57 -34.63
CA ALA A 332 -1.56 -19.21 -34.79
C ALA A 332 -3.00 -19.20 -35.31
N GLN A 333 -3.31 -20.05 -36.29
CA GLN A 333 -4.66 -20.16 -36.83
C GLN A 333 -5.67 -20.69 -35.80
N SER A 334 -5.28 -21.62 -34.92
CA SER A 334 -6.15 -22.11 -33.85
C SER A 334 -6.45 -21.01 -32.82
N GLN A 335 -5.43 -20.27 -32.38
CA GLN A 335 -5.54 -19.25 -31.35
C GLN A 335 -6.32 -18.02 -31.82
N MET A 336 -6.17 -17.64 -33.09
CA MET A 336 -6.91 -16.51 -33.67
C MET A 336 -8.40 -16.81 -33.93
N ARG A 337 -8.83 -18.09 -33.88
CA ARG A 337 -10.24 -18.49 -33.98
C ARG A 337 -10.97 -18.45 -32.63
N THR A 338 -10.24 -18.43 -31.52
CA THR A 338 -10.76 -18.41 -30.15
C THR A 338 -10.47 -17.05 -29.52
N ALA A 339 -11.30 -16.04 -29.79
CA ALA A 339 -11.07 -14.70 -29.25
C ALA A 339 -11.73 -14.52 -27.87
N ALA A 340 -10.92 -14.55 -26.81
CA ALA A 340 -11.11 -13.70 -25.63
C ALA A 340 -9.73 -13.23 -25.14
N LEU A 341 -9.59 -11.91 -24.92
CA LEU A 341 -8.43 -11.24 -24.32
C LEU A 341 -8.53 -11.32 -22.78
N PRO A 342 -7.45 -11.14 -22.00
CA PRO A 342 -6.06 -10.79 -22.38
C PRO A 342 -5.03 -11.95 -22.30
N THR A 343 -5.40 -13.16 -21.87
CA THR A 343 -4.46 -14.28 -21.63
C THR A 343 -4.45 -15.32 -22.76
N ASN A 344 -4.14 -14.89 -23.99
CA ASN A 344 -4.08 -15.79 -25.15
C ASN A 344 -2.68 -16.43 -25.25
N GLY A 345 -2.62 -17.75 -25.47
CA GLY A 345 -1.35 -18.47 -25.63
C GLY A 345 -0.49 -17.94 -26.78
N LEU A 346 -1.11 -17.40 -27.84
CA LEU A 346 -0.39 -16.72 -28.93
C LEU A 346 0.38 -15.49 -28.45
N TRP A 347 -0.18 -14.71 -27.52
CA TRP A 347 0.52 -13.52 -27.01
C TRP A 347 1.71 -13.90 -26.15
N GLN A 348 1.59 -14.97 -25.35
CA GLN A 348 2.73 -15.48 -24.61
C GLN A 348 3.88 -15.88 -25.54
N VAL A 349 3.57 -16.64 -26.61
CA VAL A 349 4.59 -17.05 -27.58
C VAL A 349 5.16 -15.84 -28.31
N LEU A 350 4.32 -14.92 -28.80
CA LEU A 350 4.81 -13.75 -29.52
C LEU A 350 5.71 -12.85 -28.65
N VAL A 351 5.39 -12.67 -27.37
CA VAL A 351 6.22 -11.88 -26.43
C VAL A 351 7.48 -12.65 -26.04
N HIS A 352 7.42 -13.98 -25.93
CA HIS A 352 8.61 -14.84 -25.76
C HIS A 352 9.57 -14.68 -26.94
N GLU A 353 9.08 -14.83 -28.17
CA GLU A 353 9.93 -14.66 -29.37
C GLU A 353 10.45 -13.23 -29.52
N LEU A 354 9.66 -12.23 -29.13
CA LEU A 354 10.13 -10.86 -29.04
C LEU A 354 11.27 -10.73 -28.03
N GLY A 355 11.26 -11.48 -26.93
CA GLY A 355 12.36 -11.56 -25.98
C GLY A 355 13.67 -11.96 -26.67
N HIS A 356 13.67 -13.04 -27.45
CA HIS A 356 14.82 -13.45 -28.27
C HIS A 356 15.21 -12.38 -29.29
N ALA A 357 14.26 -11.82 -30.02
CA ALA A 357 14.50 -10.75 -30.99
C ALA A 357 15.04 -9.45 -30.36
N LEU A 358 14.92 -9.30 -29.04
CA LEU A 358 15.50 -8.22 -28.24
C LEU A 358 16.78 -8.64 -27.48
N GLY A 359 17.22 -9.90 -27.60
CA GLY A 359 18.47 -10.38 -27.02
C GLY A 359 18.36 -11.15 -25.72
N LEU A 360 17.18 -11.64 -25.34
CA LEU A 360 17.02 -12.51 -24.19
C LEU A 360 17.22 -13.97 -24.58
N LYS A 361 18.08 -14.71 -23.88
CA LYS A 361 18.20 -16.17 -24.00
C LYS A 361 17.23 -16.88 -23.05
N HIS A 362 17.04 -18.18 -23.28
CA HIS A 362 16.42 -19.04 -22.28
C HIS A 362 17.24 -19.09 -20.97
N PRO A 363 16.58 -19.17 -19.80
CA PRO A 363 17.26 -19.21 -18.50
C PRO A 363 18.09 -20.49 -18.28
N PHE A 364 17.78 -21.55 -19.04
CA PHE A 364 18.44 -22.86 -18.97
C PHE A 364 19.47 -23.09 -20.09
N GLU A 365 19.71 -22.11 -20.97
CA GLU A 365 20.69 -22.19 -22.05
C GLU A 365 21.85 -21.21 -21.88
N GLY A 366 23.02 -21.57 -22.43
CA GLY A 366 24.23 -20.74 -22.34
C GLY A 366 24.83 -20.66 -20.93
N SER A 367 25.51 -19.56 -20.63
CA SER A 367 26.09 -19.29 -19.30
C SER A 367 26.04 -17.78 -19.01
N PRO A 368 25.70 -17.35 -17.78
CA PRO A 368 25.28 -18.17 -16.64
C PRO A 368 23.83 -18.68 -16.76
N LEU A 369 23.51 -19.73 -16.00
CA LEU A 369 22.16 -20.31 -15.92
C LEU A 369 21.40 -19.76 -14.72
N MET A 370 20.08 -19.63 -14.87
CA MET A 370 19.18 -19.40 -13.75
C MET A 370 19.15 -20.66 -12.85
N PRO A 371 19.16 -20.51 -11.51
CA PRO A 371 18.96 -21.66 -10.62
C PRO A 371 17.63 -22.35 -10.93
N GLY A 372 17.62 -23.68 -11.07
CA GLY A 372 16.43 -24.43 -11.51
C GLY A 372 15.20 -24.28 -10.60
N ALA A 373 15.37 -23.92 -9.32
CA ALA A 373 14.26 -23.62 -8.42
C ALA A 373 13.57 -22.27 -8.72
N LEU A 374 14.22 -21.40 -9.49
CA LEU A 374 13.71 -20.10 -9.92
C LEU A 374 13.29 -20.10 -11.40
N ASP A 375 13.74 -21.09 -12.18
CA ASP A 375 13.38 -21.23 -13.60
C ASP A 375 11.91 -21.63 -13.74
N SER A 376 11.03 -20.64 -13.86
CA SER A 376 9.58 -20.78 -14.02
C SER A 376 9.00 -19.63 -14.81
N ARG A 377 7.91 -19.90 -15.54
CA ARG A 377 7.19 -18.92 -16.35
C ARG A 377 6.68 -17.70 -15.58
N HIS A 378 6.47 -17.77 -14.25
CA HIS A 378 6.08 -16.57 -13.50
C HIS A 378 7.24 -15.59 -13.23
N LEU A 379 8.50 -16.05 -13.29
CA LEU A 379 9.69 -15.23 -13.10
C LEU A 379 10.29 -14.71 -14.42
N THR A 380 10.14 -15.48 -15.50
CA THR A 380 10.57 -15.09 -16.85
C THR A 380 9.69 -15.77 -17.90
N ILE A 381 9.23 -15.00 -18.90
CA ILE A 381 8.50 -15.57 -20.05
C ILE A 381 9.38 -16.51 -20.86
N MET A 382 10.71 -16.38 -20.73
CA MET A 382 11.70 -17.21 -21.41
C MET A 382 11.81 -18.63 -20.81
N SER A 383 11.12 -18.94 -19.71
CA SER A 383 11.13 -20.29 -19.13
C SER A 383 10.17 -21.26 -19.83
N TYR A 384 10.55 -22.54 -19.86
CA TYR A 384 9.67 -23.64 -20.26
C TYR A 384 9.00 -24.37 -19.09
N THR A 385 9.40 -24.06 -17.86
CA THR A 385 8.81 -24.66 -16.67
C THR A 385 7.48 -23.97 -16.35
N ASP A 386 6.40 -24.75 -16.39
CA ASP A 386 5.05 -24.28 -16.06
C ASP A 386 5.02 -23.64 -14.66
N ALA A 387 4.22 -22.58 -14.52
CA ALA A 387 3.85 -22.02 -13.23
C ALA A 387 2.54 -22.68 -12.74
N PRO A 388 2.11 -22.44 -11.48
CA PRO A 388 0.74 -22.74 -11.04
C PRO A 388 -0.32 -21.93 -11.80
N ASP A 389 -0.63 -22.34 -13.01
CA ASP A 389 -1.37 -21.57 -14.02
C ASP A 389 -2.73 -22.18 -14.43
N VAL A 390 -3.14 -23.28 -13.78
CA VAL A 390 -4.40 -23.97 -14.06
C VAL A 390 -5.50 -23.42 -13.17
N TRP A 391 -6.56 -22.93 -13.81
CA TRP A 391 -7.78 -22.43 -13.19
C TRP A 391 -8.96 -23.37 -13.48
N PRO A 392 -9.47 -24.12 -12.49
CA PRO A 392 -10.64 -24.96 -12.67
C PRO A 392 -11.92 -24.10 -12.73
N THR A 393 -12.89 -24.56 -13.51
CA THR A 393 -14.26 -24.05 -13.51
C THR A 393 -15.21 -25.23 -13.41
N MET A 394 -16.32 -25.06 -12.68
CA MET A 394 -17.30 -26.12 -12.45
C MET A 394 -18.69 -25.62 -12.78
N GLN A 395 -19.46 -26.42 -13.53
CA GLN A 395 -20.86 -26.14 -13.82
C GLN A 395 -21.74 -27.22 -13.20
N TRP A 396 -22.80 -26.76 -12.53
CA TRP A 396 -23.79 -27.60 -11.87
C TRP A 396 -25.15 -27.38 -12.53
N ARG A 397 -25.85 -28.46 -12.88
CA ARG A 397 -27.18 -28.36 -13.49
C ARG A 397 -28.13 -29.36 -12.87
N TYR A 398 -29.38 -28.92 -12.68
CA TYR A 398 -30.50 -29.76 -12.31
C TYR A 398 -31.62 -29.63 -13.33
N THR A 399 -32.15 -30.77 -13.80
CA THR A 399 -33.30 -30.81 -14.70
C THR A 399 -34.53 -31.30 -13.93
N PRO A 400 -35.48 -30.41 -13.55
CA PRO A 400 -36.62 -30.79 -12.71
C PRO A 400 -37.53 -31.87 -13.33
N SER A 401 -37.69 -31.87 -14.65
CA SER A 401 -38.58 -32.81 -15.35
C SER A 401 -38.11 -34.25 -15.31
N SER A 402 -36.80 -34.49 -15.15
CA SER A 402 -36.19 -35.82 -15.10
C SER A 402 -35.58 -36.16 -13.74
N GLY A 403 -35.42 -35.17 -12.85
CA GLY A 403 -34.72 -35.34 -11.57
C GLY A 403 -33.21 -35.53 -11.73
N ILE A 404 -32.66 -35.32 -12.92
CA ILE A 404 -31.24 -35.55 -13.24
C ILE A 404 -30.40 -34.38 -12.71
N ARG A 405 -29.27 -34.72 -12.08
CA ARG A 405 -28.19 -33.81 -11.71
C ARG A 405 -27.02 -34.03 -12.65
N GLU A 406 -26.43 -32.94 -13.14
CA GLU A 406 -25.27 -32.97 -14.03
C GLU A 406 -24.16 -32.12 -13.43
N TYR A 407 -22.93 -32.56 -13.69
CA TYR A 407 -21.69 -31.92 -13.29
C TYR A 407 -20.73 -31.94 -14.47
N SER A 408 -20.09 -30.81 -14.74
CA SER A 408 -18.96 -30.73 -15.67
C SER A 408 -17.89 -29.80 -15.12
N ALA A 409 -16.63 -30.12 -15.41
CA ALA A 409 -15.48 -29.29 -15.09
C ALA A 409 -14.69 -28.96 -16.36
N GLU A 410 -14.21 -27.73 -16.43
CA GLU A 410 -13.26 -27.28 -17.45
C GLU A 410 -12.05 -26.68 -16.76
N TYR A 411 -10.89 -26.75 -17.41
CA TYR A 411 -9.64 -26.23 -16.89
C TYR A 411 -9.10 -25.21 -17.88
N VAL A 412 -8.90 -23.99 -17.40
CA VAL A 412 -8.35 -22.90 -18.19
C VAL A 412 -6.91 -22.69 -17.75
N THR A 413 -5.98 -22.78 -18.69
CA THR A 413 -4.60 -22.35 -18.45
C THR A 413 -4.53 -20.85 -18.63
N GLY A 414 -4.04 -20.13 -17.62
CA GLY A 414 -3.75 -18.72 -17.75
C GLY A 414 -2.37 -18.51 -18.34
N TYR A 415 -2.29 -17.61 -19.31
CA TYR A 415 -1.05 -17.23 -19.97
C TYR A 415 -0.71 -15.78 -19.62
N ARG A 416 0.58 -15.50 -19.47
CA ARG A 416 1.09 -14.13 -19.32
C ARG A 416 1.52 -13.58 -20.68
N ALA A 417 1.21 -12.32 -20.93
CA ALA A 417 1.44 -11.63 -22.20
C ALA A 417 2.20 -10.30 -22.03
N ASP A 418 2.94 -10.20 -20.92
CA ASP A 418 3.79 -9.08 -20.53
C ASP A 418 5.17 -9.61 -20.08
N TRP A 419 6.08 -8.73 -19.65
CA TRP A 419 7.38 -9.12 -19.09
C TRP A 419 7.26 -9.50 -17.62
N ALA A 420 7.88 -10.60 -17.21
CA ALA A 420 7.96 -10.95 -15.79
C ALA A 420 9.09 -10.14 -15.17
N LEU A 421 9.20 -10.23 -13.85
CA LEU A 421 10.19 -9.51 -13.08
C LEU A 421 11.61 -9.61 -13.65
N VAL A 422 12.06 -10.82 -14.02
CA VAL A 422 13.43 -11.03 -14.51
C VAL A 422 13.59 -10.57 -15.97
N ASP A 423 12.56 -10.78 -16.80
CA ASP A 423 12.55 -10.26 -18.18
C ASP A 423 12.70 -8.74 -18.19
N GLN A 424 11.90 -8.07 -17.34
CA GLN A 424 11.88 -6.62 -17.28
C GLN A 424 13.16 -6.06 -16.68
N ALA A 425 13.75 -6.70 -15.67
CA ALA A 425 15.07 -6.32 -15.15
C ALA A 425 16.15 -6.41 -16.23
N ALA A 426 16.18 -7.51 -17.01
CA ALA A 426 17.15 -7.68 -18.08
C ALA A 426 16.95 -6.64 -19.19
N LEU A 427 15.72 -6.47 -19.68
CA LEU A 427 15.41 -5.49 -20.73
C LEU A 427 15.62 -4.05 -20.28
N ALA A 428 15.34 -3.71 -19.01
CA ALA A 428 15.62 -2.40 -18.45
C ALA A 428 17.14 -2.14 -18.36
N ALA A 429 17.93 -3.14 -17.97
CA ALA A 429 19.39 -3.02 -17.99
C ALA A 429 19.97 -2.94 -19.42
N MET A 430 19.28 -3.53 -20.40
CA MET A 430 19.67 -3.47 -21.81
C MET A 430 19.31 -2.13 -22.45
N TYR A 431 18.04 -1.74 -22.35
CA TYR A 431 17.45 -0.66 -23.12
C TYR A 431 17.10 0.58 -22.29
N GLY A 432 17.24 0.55 -20.97
CA GLY A 432 16.72 1.56 -20.05
C GLY A 432 15.22 1.42 -19.83
N LEU A 433 14.67 2.17 -18.86
CA LEU A 433 13.23 2.33 -18.69
C LEU A 433 12.70 3.43 -19.61
N ASN A 434 11.40 3.36 -19.96
CA ASN A 434 10.72 4.45 -20.64
C ASN A 434 10.26 5.50 -19.63
N PRO A 435 10.86 6.71 -19.58
CA PRO A 435 10.52 7.72 -18.58
C PRO A 435 9.11 8.33 -18.78
N ALA A 436 8.43 8.04 -19.89
CA ALA A 436 7.07 8.50 -20.14
C ALA A 436 6.00 7.42 -19.85
N TYR A 437 6.41 6.18 -19.55
CA TYR A 437 5.46 5.10 -19.32
C TYR A 437 4.77 5.27 -17.96
N GLN A 438 3.48 5.59 -18.00
CA GLN A 438 2.64 5.85 -16.82
C GLN A 438 3.13 7.01 -15.94
N ALA A 439 3.93 7.93 -16.48
CA ALA A 439 4.40 9.10 -15.75
C ALA A 439 3.26 10.00 -15.24
N GLY A 440 3.38 10.43 -13.99
CA GLY A 440 2.35 11.13 -13.21
C GLY A 440 1.71 10.19 -12.19
N ASP A 441 0.82 10.72 -11.34
CA ASP A 441 0.16 9.92 -10.30
C ASP A 441 -0.77 8.86 -10.94
N THR A 442 -0.43 7.58 -10.78
CA THR A 442 -1.17 6.46 -11.39
C THR A 442 -1.79 5.56 -10.33
N ILE A 443 -3.07 5.18 -10.52
CA ILE A 443 -3.72 4.14 -9.72
C ILE A 443 -3.67 2.82 -10.50
N HIS A 444 -2.76 1.94 -10.08
CA HIS A 444 -2.62 0.56 -10.56
C HIS A 444 -3.68 -0.32 -9.88
N ARG A 445 -4.92 -0.22 -10.34
CA ARG A 445 -6.03 -1.04 -9.82
C ARG A 445 -6.01 -2.44 -10.41
N LEU A 446 -5.84 -3.45 -9.55
CA LEU A 446 -5.90 -4.86 -9.93
C LEU A 446 -7.07 -5.52 -9.20
N GLY A 447 -8.07 -5.95 -9.97
CA GLY A 447 -9.16 -6.77 -9.44
C GLY A 447 -8.70 -8.20 -9.13
N ALA A 448 -9.60 -9.03 -8.59
CA ALA A 448 -9.32 -10.43 -8.29
C ALA A 448 -8.71 -11.17 -9.51
N PRO A 449 -7.65 -11.98 -9.30
CA PRO A 449 -7.03 -12.77 -10.35
C PRO A 449 -8.03 -13.72 -11.01
N SER A 450 -7.92 -13.86 -12.33
CA SER A 450 -8.67 -14.83 -13.13
C SER A 450 -7.98 -15.01 -14.48
N PRO A 451 -8.27 -16.09 -15.21
CA PRO A 451 -7.80 -16.22 -16.59
C PRO A 451 -8.26 -15.07 -17.48
N GLN A 452 -9.39 -14.40 -17.18
CA GLN A 452 -9.91 -13.30 -18.01
C GLN A 452 -9.34 -11.93 -17.65
N THR A 453 -8.62 -11.80 -16.53
CA THR A 453 -8.08 -10.53 -16.06
C THR A 453 -6.56 -10.61 -16.03
N TRP A 454 -6.03 -11.33 -15.06
CA TRP A 454 -4.61 -11.63 -14.88
C TRP A 454 -4.49 -12.79 -13.89
N LEU A 455 -3.51 -13.68 -14.11
CA LEU A 455 -3.04 -14.62 -13.08
C LEU A 455 -1.69 -14.21 -12.52
N TYR A 456 -0.89 -13.53 -13.34
CA TYR A 456 0.44 -13.00 -13.02
C TYR A 456 0.54 -11.58 -13.59
N ARG A 457 1.15 -10.66 -12.86
CA ARG A 457 1.29 -9.26 -13.28
C ARG A 457 2.61 -8.66 -12.82
N THR A 458 3.28 -7.92 -13.71
CA THR A 458 4.37 -7.02 -13.35
C THR A 458 3.89 -5.57 -13.47
N VAL A 459 3.89 -4.84 -12.36
CA VAL A 459 3.59 -3.41 -12.34
C VAL A 459 4.86 -2.65 -12.67
N SER A 460 4.74 -1.69 -13.58
CA SER A 460 5.82 -0.78 -13.93
C SER A 460 5.28 0.62 -14.11
N ASP A 461 5.98 1.56 -13.50
CA ASP A 461 5.73 2.99 -13.54
C ASP A 461 7.07 3.72 -13.60
N ALA A 462 7.09 4.83 -14.33
CA ALA A 462 8.26 5.67 -14.50
C ALA A 462 8.36 6.75 -13.42
N SER A 463 7.25 7.31 -12.94
CA SER A 463 7.29 8.38 -11.95
C SER A 463 5.89 8.79 -11.55
N GLY A 464 5.71 9.22 -10.31
CA GLY A 464 4.43 9.75 -9.84
C GLY A 464 4.36 9.59 -8.33
N ASN A 465 3.19 9.89 -7.78
CA ASN A 465 2.77 9.35 -6.50
C ASN A 465 1.71 8.26 -6.77
N ASP A 466 2.17 7.02 -6.87
CA ASP A 466 1.43 5.91 -7.44
C ASP A 466 0.73 5.07 -6.36
N THR A 467 -0.42 4.49 -6.70
CA THR A 467 -1.20 3.65 -5.80
C THR A 467 -1.40 2.26 -6.40
N LEU A 468 -0.97 1.24 -5.68
CA LEU A 468 -1.38 -0.14 -5.93
C LEU A 468 -2.69 -0.42 -5.19
N ASP A 469 -3.76 -0.63 -5.95
CA ASP A 469 -5.11 -0.77 -5.42
C ASP A 469 -5.63 -2.21 -5.62
N LEU A 470 -5.62 -2.97 -4.52
CA LEU A 470 -5.94 -4.40 -4.41
C LEU A 470 -7.20 -4.65 -3.56
N ARG A 471 -8.05 -3.65 -3.36
CA ARG A 471 -9.21 -3.76 -2.45
C ARG A 471 -10.24 -4.85 -2.80
N ASP A 472 -10.17 -5.40 -4.01
CA ASP A 472 -11.08 -6.43 -4.49
C ASP A 472 -10.57 -7.85 -4.16
N LEU A 473 -9.38 -8.00 -3.60
CA LEU A 473 -8.85 -9.29 -3.16
C LEU A 473 -9.52 -9.69 -1.84
N THR A 474 -9.89 -10.97 -1.72
CA THR A 474 -10.69 -11.47 -0.58
C THR A 474 -10.02 -12.60 0.18
N TYR A 475 -8.90 -13.10 -0.34
CA TYR A 475 -8.01 -14.03 0.32
C TYR A 475 -6.71 -13.33 0.75
N PRO A 476 -6.00 -13.86 1.75
CA PRO A 476 -4.76 -13.27 2.26
C PRO A 476 -3.73 -12.97 1.17
N SER A 477 -3.10 -11.81 1.28
CA SER A 477 -2.02 -11.35 0.41
C SER A 477 -0.78 -11.02 1.21
N ARG A 478 0.40 -11.25 0.63
CA ARG A 478 1.69 -10.83 1.15
C ARG A 478 2.35 -9.88 0.15
N ILE A 479 2.28 -8.58 0.43
CA ILE A 479 2.74 -7.52 -0.46
C ILE A 479 4.11 -6.99 -0.04
N ASP A 480 5.07 -7.04 -0.96
CA ASP A 480 6.36 -6.36 -0.83
C ASP A 480 6.37 -5.14 -1.75
N MET A 481 6.38 -3.94 -1.16
CA MET A 481 6.30 -2.69 -1.92
C MET A 481 7.65 -2.26 -2.51
N ARG A 482 8.72 -3.02 -2.25
CA ARG A 482 10.06 -2.67 -2.73
C ARG A 482 10.20 -2.98 -4.22
N PRO A 483 10.94 -2.17 -4.99
CA PRO A 483 11.16 -2.44 -6.40
C PRO A 483 11.95 -3.74 -6.61
N GLY A 484 11.69 -4.43 -7.71
CA GLY A 484 12.38 -5.68 -8.02
C GLY A 484 11.93 -6.88 -7.16
N THR A 485 10.73 -6.83 -6.58
CA THR A 485 10.23 -7.89 -5.68
C THR A 485 8.96 -8.57 -6.19
N LEU A 486 8.69 -9.74 -5.61
CA LEU A 486 7.48 -10.53 -5.82
C LEU A 486 6.61 -10.49 -4.57
N SER A 487 5.31 -10.49 -4.81
CA SER A 487 4.24 -10.52 -3.83
C SER A 487 3.33 -11.72 -4.09
N ASP A 488 2.76 -12.24 -3.01
CA ASP A 488 1.69 -13.23 -3.06
C ASP A 488 0.35 -12.50 -2.93
N VAL A 489 -0.63 -12.85 -3.76
CA VAL A 489 -1.88 -12.10 -3.87
C VAL A 489 -3.07 -13.05 -3.96
N ASP A 490 -4.10 -12.78 -3.16
CA ASP A 490 -5.34 -13.56 -3.12
C ASP A 490 -5.07 -15.07 -3.00
N VAL A 491 -4.21 -15.44 -2.05
CA VAL A 491 -3.62 -16.78 -1.97
C VAL A 491 -4.64 -17.82 -1.56
N ARG A 492 -4.68 -18.90 -2.33
CA ARG A 492 -5.65 -19.98 -2.18
C ARG A 492 -4.96 -21.32 -2.06
N THR A 493 -5.31 -22.05 -1.01
CA THR A 493 -4.98 -23.45 -0.88
C THR A 493 -5.91 -24.32 -1.72
N PRO A 494 -5.54 -25.58 -2.00
CA PRO A 494 -6.48 -26.55 -2.56
C PRO A 494 -7.76 -26.69 -1.73
N GLN A 495 -7.69 -26.45 -0.41
CA GLN A 495 -8.85 -26.51 0.46
C GLN A 495 -9.78 -25.31 0.26
N ASP A 496 -9.24 -24.11 0.07
CA ASP A 496 -10.03 -22.91 -0.23
C ASP A 496 -10.80 -23.08 -1.55
N TRP A 497 -10.14 -23.62 -2.57
CA TRP A 497 -10.77 -23.99 -3.83
C TRP A 497 -11.94 -24.97 -3.63
N LYS A 498 -11.73 -26.04 -2.85
CA LYS A 498 -12.78 -27.02 -2.57
C LYS A 498 -13.95 -26.40 -1.81
N GLN A 499 -13.67 -25.56 -0.82
CA GLN A 499 -14.69 -24.87 -0.03
C GLN A 499 -15.52 -23.92 -0.89
N ALA A 500 -14.87 -23.09 -1.71
CA ALA A 500 -15.54 -22.13 -2.59
C ALA A 500 -16.49 -22.82 -3.59
N PHE A 501 -16.01 -23.86 -4.30
CA PHE A 501 -16.86 -24.60 -5.23
C PHE A 501 -17.97 -25.37 -4.56
N THR A 502 -17.70 -25.96 -3.38
CA THR A 502 -18.74 -26.64 -2.60
C THR A 502 -19.82 -25.65 -2.18
N ALA A 503 -19.44 -24.47 -1.66
CA ALA A 503 -20.38 -23.43 -1.25
C ALA A 503 -21.25 -22.95 -2.43
N GLN A 504 -20.65 -22.71 -3.60
CA GLN A 504 -21.37 -22.32 -4.81
C GLN A 504 -22.41 -23.38 -5.23
N ALA A 505 -22.01 -24.66 -5.25
CA ALA A 505 -22.90 -25.75 -5.61
C ALA A 505 -24.02 -25.95 -4.58
N VAL A 506 -23.70 -25.87 -3.28
CA VAL A 506 -24.65 -25.95 -2.18
C VAL A 506 -25.71 -24.86 -2.34
N ALA A 507 -25.30 -23.61 -2.54
CA ALA A 507 -26.22 -22.48 -2.72
C ALA A 507 -27.16 -22.71 -3.93
N TYR A 508 -26.62 -23.18 -5.06
CA TYR A 508 -27.42 -23.52 -6.24
C TYR A 508 -28.50 -24.58 -5.94
N TYR A 509 -28.13 -25.69 -5.31
CA TYR A 509 -29.06 -26.77 -5.01
C TYR A 509 -30.04 -26.44 -3.87
N GLN A 510 -29.66 -25.54 -2.96
CA GLN A 510 -30.56 -24.98 -1.94
C GLN A 510 -31.64 -24.12 -2.58
N GLN A 511 -31.27 -23.25 -3.53
CA GLN A 511 -32.23 -22.44 -4.30
C GLN A 511 -33.23 -23.31 -5.08
N MET A 512 -32.79 -24.46 -5.58
CA MET A 512 -33.65 -25.43 -6.27
C MET A 512 -34.51 -26.29 -5.33
N GLY A 513 -34.35 -26.18 -4.01
CA GLY A 513 -35.14 -26.91 -3.02
C GLY A 513 -34.84 -28.42 -2.92
N ILE A 514 -33.71 -28.87 -3.47
CA ILE A 514 -33.34 -30.29 -3.52
C ILE A 514 -32.08 -30.63 -2.73
N TYR A 515 -31.46 -29.64 -2.08
CA TYR A 515 -30.29 -29.85 -1.25
C TYR A 515 -30.58 -30.75 -0.04
N ASN A 516 -29.77 -31.79 0.13
CA ASN A 516 -29.80 -32.73 1.25
C ASN A 516 -28.42 -33.39 1.39
N ALA A 517 -28.24 -34.26 2.41
CA ALA A 517 -26.96 -34.93 2.68
C ALA A 517 -26.40 -35.69 1.47
N SER A 518 -27.23 -36.42 0.72
CA SER A 518 -26.76 -37.15 -0.46
C SER A 518 -26.30 -36.21 -1.59
N VAL A 519 -26.95 -35.06 -1.75
CA VAL A 519 -26.52 -34.04 -2.71
C VAL A 519 -25.21 -33.39 -2.25
N HIS A 520 -25.07 -33.12 -0.95
CA HIS A 520 -23.84 -32.60 -0.38
C HIS A 520 -22.65 -33.55 -0.61
N ASP A 521 -22.80 -34.84 -0.29
CA ASP A 521 -21.75 -35.84 -0.50
C ASP A 521 -21.35 -35.95 -1.98
N TRP A 522 -22.33 -35.90 -2.88
CA TRP A 522 -22.08 -35.89 -4.32
C TRP A 522 -21.32 -34.64 -4.77
N ILE A 523 -21.66 -33.44 -4.26
CA ILE A 523 -20.91 -32.20 -4.55
C ILE A 523 -19.46 -32.35 -4.09
N VAL A 524 -19.25 -32.68 -2.81
CA VAL A 524 -17.90 -32.78 -2.21
C VAL A 524 -17.04 -33.81 -2.94
N SER A 525 -17.60 -34.95 -3.32
CA SER A 525 -16.89 -35.98 -4.09
C SER A 525 -16.44 -35.47 -5.46
N ASN A 526 -17.30 -34.76 -6.21
CA ASN A 526 -16.94 -34.26 -7.55
C ASN A 526 -15.95 -33.10 -7.48
N VAL A 527 -16.13 -32.18 -6.52
CA VAL A 527 -15.20 -31.08 -6.26
C VAL A 527 -13.82 -31.64 -5.91
N SER A 528 -13.73 -32.59 -4.98
CA SER A 528 -12.45 -33.17 -4.56
C SER A 528 -11.76 -33.89 -5.71
N ALA A 529 -12.49 -34.72 -6.47
CA ALA A 529 -11.93 -35.42 -7.64
C ALA A 529 -11.40 -34.48 -8.74
N THR A 530 -11.92 -33.25 -8.80
CA THR A 530 -11.55 -32.26 -9.82
C THR A 530 -10.33 -31.44 -9.41
N ILE A 531 -10.22 -31.11 -8.12
CA ILE A 531 -9.09 -30.36 -7.55
C ILE A 531 -7.89 -31.29 -7.31
N ASP A 532 -8.11 -32.50 -6.82
CA ASP A 532 -7.04 -33.45 -6.44
C ASP A 532 -6.49 -34.25 -7.63
N ARG A 533 -6.82 -33.87 -8.87
CA ARG A 533 -6.32 -34.55 -10.07
C ARG A 533 -4.80 -34.38 -10.15
N ASN A 534 -4.06 -35.45 -10.38
CA ASN A 534 -2.58 -35.46 -10.31
C ASN A 534 -1.88 -34.48 -11.28
N ASP A 535 -2.50 -34.17 -12.42
CA ASP A 535 -2.02 -33.21 -13.41
C ASP A 535 -2.51 -31.77 -13.17
N VAL A 536 -3.49 -31.59 -12.27
CA VAL A 536 -4.04 -30.27 -11.89
C VAL A 536 -3.39 -29.76 -10.63
N LEU A 537 -3.32 -30.57 -9.57
CA LEU A 537 -2.91 -30.12 -8.25
C LEU A 537 -1.53 -29.44 -8.24
N PRO A 538 -0.48 -29.92 -8.96
CA PRO A 538 0.80 -29.23 -9.02
C PRO A 538 0.78 -27.89 -9.78
N ARG A 539 -0.23 -27.69 -10.63
CA ARG A 539 -0.41 -26.48 -11.45
C ARG A 539 -1.59 -25.63 -10.99
N LEU A 540 -2.30 -26.02 -9.94
CA LEU A 540 -3.48 -25.29 -9.46
C LEU A 540 -3.06 -23.90 -9.03
N TRP A 541 -3.67 -22.87 -9.63
CA TRP A 541 -3.33 -21.49 -9.30
C TRP A 541 -3.55 -21.21 -7.82
N ASN A 542 -2.56 -20.56 -7.20
CA ASN A 542 -2.48 -20.40 -5.75
C ASN A 542 -2.12 -18.99 -5.28
N GLY A 543 -1.93 -18.02 -6.19
CA GLY A 543 -1.61 -16.64 -5.86
C GLY A 543 -0.17 -16.37 -5.41
N ILE A 544 0.68 -17.41 -5.31
CA ILE A 544 2.09 -17.26 -4.93
C ILE A 544 2.89 -16.63 -6.07
N ASN A 545 3.71 -15.61 -5.74
CA ASN A 545 4.51 -14.84 -6.70
C ASN A 545 3.68 -14.28 -7.88
N ALA A 546 2.40 -13.99 -7.65
CA ALA A 546 1.48 -13.58 -8.71
C ALA A 546 1.57 -12.09 -9.07
N LEU A 547 2.12 -11.25 -8.18
CA LEU A 547 2.30 -9.82 -8.44
C LEU A 547 3.76 -9.42 -8.26
N ALA A 548 4.32 -8.69 -9.22
CA ALA A 548 5.66 -8.14 -9.16
C ALA A 548 5.62 -6.62 -9.27
N ILE A 549 6.55 -5.96 -8.58
CA ILE A 549 6.90 -4.56 -8.85
C ILE A 549 8.22 -4.58 -9.60
N ALA A 550 8.23 -4.03 -10.82
CA ALA A 550 9.39 -4.00 -11.67
C ALA A 550 10.58 -3.33 -10.98
N ASP A 551 11.77 -3.77 -11.37
CA ASP A 551 12.99 -3.10 -10.95
C ASP A 551 13.02 -1.66 -11.48
N GLY A 552 13.40 -0.74 -10.61
CA GLY A 552 13.28 0.70 -10.86
C GLY A 552 11.85 1.24 -10.88
N THR A 553 10.81 0.54 -10.45
CA THR A 553 9.47 1.14 -10.26
C THR A 553 9.19 1.37 -8.78
N VAL A 554 8.84 2.60 -8.40
CA VAL A 554 8.44 2.94 -7.02
C VAL A 554 6.91 2.99 -6.96
N ILE A 555 6.34 2.44 -5.88
CA ILE A 555 4.91 2.55 -5.57
C ILE A 555 4.80 3.13 -4.16
N GLU A 556 4.21 4.30 -4.03
CA GLU A 556 4.09 5.01 -2.76
C GLU A 556 2.93 4.49 -1.93
N ASN A 557 1.79 4.16 -2.56
CA ASN A 557 0.56 3.92 -1.84
C ASN A 557 0.03 2.50 -2.07
N LEU A 558 -0.56 1.90 -1.03
CA LEU A 558 -1.16 0.56 -1.06
C LEU A 558 -2.56 0.60 -0.44
N ILE A 559 -3.53 0.00 -1.14
CA ILE A 559 -4.89 -0.22 -0.64
C ILE A 559 -5.22 -1.70 -0.77
N LEU A 560 -5.59 -2.35 0.34
CA LEU A 560 -5.92 -3.77 0.42
C LEU A 560 -7.41 -4.02 0.74
N GLY A 561 -7.76 -5.30 0.79
CA GLY A 561 -9.12 -5.81 0.92
C GLY A 561 -9.53 -6.09 2.36
N PRO A 562 -10.48 -7.02 2.58
CA PRO A 562 -10.95 -7.39 3.91
C PRO A 562 -10.27 -8.66 4.48
N ALA A 563 -9.18 -9.12 3.88
CA ALA A 563 -8.49 -10.35 4.29
C ALA A 563 -7.38 -10.04 5.30
N ASN A 564 -6.85 -11.06 5.97
CA ASN A 564 -5.68 -10.88 6.85
C ASN A 564 -4.42 -10.80 6.00
N ASP A 565 -3.95 -9.59 5.74
CA ASP A 565 -2.86 -9.32 4.81
C ASP A 565 -1.52 -9.07 5.55
N THR A 566 -0.41 -9.24 4.84
CA THR A 566 0.93 -8.91 5.33
C THR A 566 1.63 -7.99 4.35
N VAL A 567 2.12 -6.85 4.82
CA VAL A 567 2.73 -5.81 3.97
C VAL A 567 4.15 -5.55 4.43
N ARG A 568 5.04 -5.23 3.49
CA ARG A 568 6.33 -4.59 3.77
C ARG A 568 6.45 -3.29 2.98
N ASP A 569 6.83 -2.25 3.71
CA ASP A 569 7.10 -0.91 3.18
C ASP A 569 8.31 -0.88 2.24
N ASN A 570 8.51 0.27 1.61
CA ASN A 570 9.72 0.55 0.84
C ASN A 570 10.46 1.77 1.41
N ALA A 571 11.40 2.33 0.65
CA ALA A 571 12.27 3.39 1.15
C ALA A 571 11.64 4.79 1.11
N VAL A 572 10.50 4.95 0.43
CA VAL A 572 9.80 6.22 0.28
C VAL A 572 8.67 6.36 1.30
N ASN A 573 8.06 7.54 1.34
CA ASN A 573 6.87 7.76 2.16
C ASN A 573 5.72 6.93 1.62
N ASN A 574 5.19 6.02 2.42
CA ASN A 574 4.06 5.20 2.02
C ASN A 574 2.73 5.64 2.65
N LEU A 575 1.64 5.57 1.88
CA LEU A 575 0.27 5.51 2.44
C LEU A 575 -0.22 4.07 2.33
N ILE A 576 -0.34 3.38 3.47
CA ILE A 576 -0.75 1.98 3.52
C ILE A 576 -2.11 1.90 4.20
N GLN A 577 -3.11 1.37 3.50
CA GLN A 577 -4.45 1.11 4.02
C GLN A 577 -4.74 -0.38 3.87
N THR A 578 -4.78 -1.12 4.98
CA THR A 578 -4.91 -2.57 4.92
C THR A 578 -6.37 -3.03 4.84
N GLY A 579 -7.29 -2.27 5.44
CA GLY A 579 -8.72 -2.44 5.21
C GLY A 579 -9.42 -3.10 6.39
N ALA A 580 -9.92 -4.32 6.21
CA ALA A 580 -10.43 -5.11 7.33
C ALA A 580 -9.64 -6.42 7.39
N GLY A 581 -9.68 -7.11 8.52
CA GLY A 581 -8.83 -8.27 8.75
C GLY A 581 -7.82 -7.98 9.84
N ASN A 582 -7.06 -9.00 10.23
CA ASN A 582 -5.97 -8.87 11.18
C ASN A 582 -4.67 -8.74 10.39
N ASP A 583 -4.25 -7.51 10.12
CA ASP A 583 -3.18 -7.21 9.18
C ASP A 583 -1.83 -7.05 9.88
N THR A 584 -0.75 -7.33 9.15
CA THR A 584 0.62 -7.19 9.66
C THR A 584 1.47 -6.34 8.72
N ILE A 585 2.00 -5.22 9.20
CA ILE A 585 2.81 -4.31 8.41
C ILE A 585 4.25 -4.31 8.93
N TYR A 586 5.18 -4.78 8.12
CA TYR A 586 6.62 -4.70 8.35
C TYR A 586 7.13 -3.34 7.91
N LEU A 587 7.51 -2.53 8.90
CA LEU A 587 8.08 -1.21 8.71
C LEU A 587 9.61 -1.26 8.75
N GLY A 588 10.26 -0.25 8.17
CA GLY A 588 11.68 0.03 8.31
C GLY A 588 12.45 0.13 6.99
N GLY A 589 11.74 0.16 5.86
CA GLY A 589 12.30 0.39 4.54
C GLY A 589 12.86 1.81 4.38
N GLY A 590 12.24 2.80 5.01
CA GLY A 590 12.66 4.20 4.94
C GLY A 590 11.48 5.13 5.20
N GLY A 591 11.51 6.32 4.61
CA GLY A 591 10.33 7.17 4.49
C GLY A 591 9.70 7.71 5.78
N TRP A 592 8.65 8.50 5.55
CA TRP A 592 7.64 8.89 6.52
C TRP A 592 6.30 8.31 6.10
N ASP A 593 5.91 7.22 6.74
CA ASP A 593 4.73 6.45 6.37
C ASP A 593 3.48 6.92 7.11
N ARG A 594 2.34 6.66 6.49
CA ARG A 594 1.03 6.74 7.10
C ARG A 594 0.36 5.38 6.93
N ILE A 595 0.14 4.70 8.05
CA ILE A 595 -0.37 3.34 8.11
C ILE A 595 -1.73 3.37 8.80
N ASP A 596 -2.72 2.80 8.13
CA ASP A 596 -4.06 2.58 8.63
C ASP A 596 -4.36 1.07 8.61
N GLY A 597 -4.39 0.44 9.80
CA GLY A 597 -4.73 -0.98 9.94
C GLY A 597 -6.21 -1.27 9.67
N GLY A 598 -7.07 -0.25 9.84
CA GLY A 598 -8.49 -0.36 9.60
C GLY A 598 -9.22 -1.21 10.65
N ALA A 599 -9.94 -2.24 10.23
CA ALA A 599 -10.83 -2.99 11.12
C ALA A 599 -10.31 -4.41 11.39
N GLY A 600 -9.88 -4.66 12.62
CA GLY A 600 -9.50 -5.98 13.09
C GLY A 600 -8.50 -5.86 14.23
N VAL A 601 -7.54 -6.77 14.28
CA VAL A 601 -6.41 -6.72 15.22
C VAL A 601 -5.13 -6.66 14.41
N ASP A 602 -4.60 -5.45 14.29
CA ASP A 602 -3.52 -5.09 13.39
C ASP A 602 -2.20 -4.89 14.12
N VAL A 603 -1.11 -5.21 13.42
CA VAL A 603 0.24 -5.19 13.99
C VAL A 603 1.21 -4.46 13.06
N VAL A 604 1.91 -3.47 13.60
CA VAL A 604 3.08 -2.88 12.93
C VAL A 604 4.37 -3.46 13.53
N VAL A 605 5.14 -4.16 12.71
CA VAL A 605 6.41 -4.80 13.08
C VAL A 605 7.56 -3.85 12.77
N LEU A 606 8.27 -3.43 13.81
CA LEU A 606 9.46 -2.59 13.71
C LEU A 606 10.73 -3.45 13.69
N PRO A 607 11.80 -3.06 12.97
CA PRO A 607 13.06 -3.80 12.97
C PRO A 607 13.67 -3.93 14.39
N ASN A 608 13.48 -2.88 15.20
CA ASN A 608 13.93 -2.84 16.59
C ASN A 608 13.04 -1.91 17.42
N LEU A 609 12.16 -2.50 18.23
CA LEU A 609 11.24 -1.77 19.09
C LEU A 609 11.96 -0.91 20.15
N GLN A 610 13.15 -1.30 20.61
CA GLN A 610 13.90 -0.57 21.63
C GLN A 610 14.63 0.66 21.09
N GLN A 611 14.87 0.73 19.77
CA GLN A 611 15.51 1.87 19.12
C GLN A 611 14.51 2.88 18.56
N ALA A 612 13.22 2.54 18.53
CA ALA A 612 12.16 3.43 18.10
C ALA A 612 11.70 4.34 19.25
N SER A 613 11.46 5.61 18.94
CA SER A 613 10.69 6.52 19.79
C SER A 613 9.21 6.35 19.46
N ILE A 614 8.39 6.04 20.46
CA ILE A 614 6.96 5.83 20.29
C ILE A 614 6.24 6.91 21.06
N THR A 615 5.48 7.74 20.35
CA THR A 615 4.60 8.77 20.92
C THR A 615 3.16 8.34 20.68
N THR A 616 2.44 7.99 21.74
CA THR A 616 1.03 7.59 21.63
C THR A 616 0.10 8.78 21.74
N LEU A 617 -1.05 8.71 21.06
CA LEU A 617 -2.16 9.62 21.31
C LEU A 617 -3.05 9.04 22.42
N PRO A 618 -3.27 9.78 23.53
CA PRO A 618 -4.09 9.29 24.63
C PRO A 618 -5.50 8.86 24.19
N GLY A 619 -5.87 7.61 24.50
CA GLY A 619 -7.21 7.08 24.22
C GLY A 619 -7.47 6.68 22.76
N SER A 620 -6.42 6.58 21.93
CA SER A 620 -6.53 6.14 20.54
C SER A 620 -5.72 4.86 20.28
N GLN A 621 -6.11 4.10 19.26
CA GLN A 621 -5.32 3.02 18.66
C GLN A 621 -4.31 3.60 17.65
N GLY A 622 -3.61 4.67 18.05
CA GLY A 622 -2.72 5.41 17.17
C GLY A 622 -1.44 5.88 17.86
N ALA A 623 -0.37 5.93 17.09
CA ALA A 623 0.94 6.36 17.55
C ALA A 623 1.76 6.99 16.42
N ILE A 624 2.79 7.72 16.82
CA ILE A 624 3.86 8.17 15.94
C ILE A 624 5.12 7.41 16.35
N VAL A 625 5.69 6.72 15.40
CA VAL A 625 6.93 5.95 15.54
C VAL A 625 8.03 6.70 14.81
N THR A 626 9.16 6.94 15.46
CA THR A 626 10.34 7.50 14.80
C THR A 626 11.59 6.70 15.13
N ALA A 627 12.45 6.50 14.14
CA ALA A 627 13.74 5.85 14.27
C ALA A 627 14.79 6.63 13.45
N ALA A 628 16.03 6.14 13.43
CA ALA A 628 17.11 6.82 12.72
C ALA A 628 16.94 6.86 11.19
N THR A 629 16.18 5.94 10.61
CA THR A 629 16.07 5.77 9.16
C THR A 629 14.63 5.75 8.62
N TYR A 630 13.63 5.82 9.49
CA TYR A 630 12.22 5.79 9.12
C TYR A 630 11.36 6.51 10.17
N GLY A 631 10.17 6.94 9.78
CA GLY A 631 9.13 7.41 10.68
C GLY A 631 7.76 6.98 10.18
N ALA A 632 6.80 6.80 11.08
CA ALA A 632 5.46 6.43 10.68
C ALA A 632 4.41 7.05 11.61
N VAL A 633 3.28 7.41 11.01
CA VAL A 633 2.03 7.66 11.69
C VAL A 633 1.20 6.41 11.56
N VAL A 634 0.87 5.77 12.67
CA VAL A 634 0.03 4.56 12.69
C VAL A 634 -1.31 4.90 13.34
N GLN A 635 -2.39 4.43 12.73
CA GLN A 635 -3.76 4.58 13.22
C GLN A 635 -4.53 3.29 12.99
N ASN A 636 -5.52 3.02 13.86
CA ASN A 636 -6.26 1.76 13.87
C ASN A 636 -5.30 0.56 13.90
N VAL A 637 -4.34 0.62 14.83
CA VAL A 637 -3.35 -0.44 15.05
C VAL A 637 -3.34 -0.79 16.53
N GLU A 638 -3.51 -2.07 16.82
CA GLU A 638 -3.57 -2.59 18.19
C GLU A 638 -2.18 -2.83 18.78
N TYR A 639 -1.19 -3.18 17.94
CA TYR A 639 0.14 -3.58 18.41
C TYR A 639 1.29 -2.96 17.61
N LEU A 640 2.35 -2.62 18.33
CA LEU A 640 3.71 -2.54 17.80
C LEU A 640 4.48 -3.79 18.21
N ALA A 641 5.22 -4.40 17.30
CA ALA A 641 6.00 -5.62 17.56
C ALA A 641 7.42 -5.54 17.00
N ALA A 642 8.25 -6.53 17.30
CA ALA A 642 9.55 -6.74 16.69
C ALA A 642 9.81 -8.22 16.39
N PRO A 643 10.69 -8.54 15.42
CA PRO A 643 11.00 -9.93 15.04
C PRO A 643 11.54 -10.81 16.17
N ASN A 644 12.06 -10.21 17.24
CA ASN A 644 12.54 -10.93 18.43
C ASN A 644 11.41 -11.32 19.42
N GLY A 645 10.14 -11.06 19.07
CA GLY A 645 8.97 -11.35 19.89
C GLY A 645 8.65 -10.28 20.94
N ALA A 646 9.40 -9.18 21.00
CA ALA A 646 9.01 -8.02 21.81
C ALA A 646 7.79 -7.32 21.21
N TRP A 647 6.90 -6.81 22.06
CA TRP A 647 5.70 -6.12 21.62
C TRP A 647 5.25 -5.06 22.63
N PHE A 648 4.42 -4.15 22.14
CA PHE A 648 3.80 -3.05 22.86
C PHE A 648 2.35 -2.90 22.36
N ALA A 649 1.38 -3.06 23.25
CA ALA A 649 -0.03 -2.86 22.92
C ALA A 649 -0.37 -1.36 22.93
N LEU A 650 -0.90 -0.87 21.82
CA LEU A 650 -1.50 0.45 21.69
C LEU A 650 -2.93 0.46 22.23
N ASP A 651 -3.65 -0.66 22.09
CA ASP A 651 -4.95 -0.85 22.70
C ASP A 651 -4.83 -1.28 24.17
N ALA A 652 -5.39 -0.47 25.07
CA ALA A 652 -5.37 -0.73 26.51
C ALA A 652 -6.11 -2.02 26.92
N THR A 653 -7.10 -2.46 26.12
CA THR A 653 -7.87 -3.69 26.36
C THR A 653 -7.08 -4.96 26.06
N LEU A 654 -6.01 -4.83 25.28
CA LEU A 654 -5.15 -5.94 24.85
C LEU A 654 -3.84 -6.04 25.65
N VAL A 655 -3.66 -5.21 26.66
CA VAL A 655 -2.49 -5.26 27.55
C VAL A 655 -2.41 -6.63 28.24
N GLY A 656 -1.28 -7.32 28.03
CA GLY A 656 -1.03 -8.67 28.54
C GLY A 656 -1.44 -9.81 27.61
N VAL A 657 -2.09 -9.50 26.48
CA VAL A 657 -2.43 -10.45 25.42
C VAL A 657 -1.39 -10.30 24.30
N PRO A 658 -0.53 -11.30 24.04
CA PRO A 658 0.49 -11.19 23.01
C PRO A 658 -0.12 -11.18 21.61
N PRO A 659 0.41 -10.37 20.68
CA PRO A 659 -0.04 -10.37 19.30
C PRO A 659 0.37 -11.66 18.58
N ARG A 660 -0.39 -12.01 17.55
CA ARG A 660 0.07 -12.95 16.51
C ARG A 660 0.86 -12.13 15.48
N VAL A 661 2.10 -12.52 15.23
CA VAL A 661 2.93 -11.90 14.19
C VAL A 661 3.34 -12.99 13.21
N PRO A 662 2.72 -13.07 12.02
CA PRO A 662 3.17 -13.94 10.94
C PRO A 662 4.61 -13.60 10.59
N ALA A 663 5.49 -14.60 10.46
CA ALA A 663 6.86 -14.36 10.03
C ALA A 663 6.90 -13.93 8.56
N TRP A 664 7.72 -12.92 8.22
CA TRP A 664 7.95 -12.53 6.82
C TRP A 664 8.53 -13.70 5.99
N SER A 665 9.50 -14.41 6.56
CA SER A 665 10.11 -15.62 5.99
C SER A 665 9.43 -16.88 6.54
N GLY A 666 9.07 -17.82 5.67
CA GLY A 666 8.42 -19.07 6.07
C GLY A 666 6.91 -19.09 5.85
N TRP A 667 6.35 -18.06 5.19
CA TRP A 667 4.97 -18.08 4.72
C TRP A 667 4.75 -19.32 3.84
N SER A 668 3.89 -20.21 4.31
CA SER A 668 3.50 -21.43 3.62
C SER A 668 1.99 -21.39 3.37
N LEU A 669 1.53 -22.15 2.38
CA LEU A 669 0.10 -22.34 2.14
C LEU A 669 -0.64 -22.80 3.42
N ASP A 670 0.06 -23.44 4.37
CA ASP A 670 -0.52 -23.90 5.64
C ASP A 670 -0.79 -22.76 6.66
N ASP A 671 -0.19 -21.58 6.51
CA ASP A 671 -0.43 -20.43 7.40
C ASP A 671 -1.83 -19.81 7.22
N THR A 672 -2.49 -20.11 6.09
CA THR A 672 -3.88 -19.72 5.79
C THR A 672 -4.94 -20.55 6.52
N VAL A 673 -4.57 -21.74 7.01
CA VAL A 673 -5.51 -22.71 7.62
C VAL A 673 -5.66 -22.48 9.13
N ALA A 674 -4.76 -21.72 9.75
CA ALA A 674 -4.79 -21.37 11.17
C ALA A 674 -5.40 -19.97 11.41
N ALA A 675 -6.48 -19.63 10.67
CA ALA A 675 -7.31 -18.45 10.92
C ALA A 675 -8.19 -18.64 12.17
#